data_AF-B4EDF7-F1
#
_entry.id   AF-B4EDF7-F1
#
_cell.length_a   1.000
_cell.length_b   1.000
_cell.length_c   1.000
_cell.angle_alpha   90.00
_cell.angle_beta   90.00
_cell.angle_gamma   90.00
#
_symmetry.space_group_name_H-M   'P 1'
#
loop_
_entity.id
_entity.type
_entity.pdbx_description
1 polymer ?
#
loop_
_entity_poly.entity_id
_entity_poly.type
_entity_poly.pdbx_seq_one_letter_code
_entity_poly.pdbx_strand_id
1 'polypeptide(L)'
;MAGSYIYPPIPHVAAKKARHALIIMPFFGPDAASLIFSEFSRALYDLGYIVHALTYNDASYRPGNHYWHHVYCLKAQSVELWKRPADATADYSNGIDDWAGEELPSFVEQLDAEFDFDICVVNYIFLSRAFLGLKEKTKKILCTHDVFTNRNKKLSDRGVTNLDFSVTRESEAVALNRADYVVALQPEEADFFSELVQEGKKVDTVYYLPPKRYLDLRPIDKKLVVGYIGSSHAPNVVAVLDLISKIDFSLPIKFKIAGSIYAALKNETLPPEVEIVGRVDNLVDFYRDCNVFVNPDTLISGIKIKCIEAFSFGVPFICTKHASTGVPVSAPYHQADSIKSVATFIEDLAVNSGQLESIWQESRAVFDNLSKKLSFGKYVEQIADVRPLISVVMPTFKVEKYFEQCISSVTNQTLRNIEIIPVDDGSPDRCGEIMDRFASEDFRVKPIHQPNRGYGAAVNAGLMQARGEYIAIVETDDWVEPDMLETLYEKAKESDANIVKGSFAKHHDGKPPAPHNFRHVVRPGENSVKPVESLELMIYESSIWSAIYKKSFLDEHQIKMLETSGAAFQDVVWKFVTYASADEVILVDRPFYNYRVFAAGSSSAANGKEKAHFVNYGKIKDELLRMGLFEKFSNFYYIHQFFDFVFHSNRLKGEALLSFYASAKETIDEAVSNGCNPDELSLHPDLNDYYQKFVLPIIRVITSPSLSEILAAVTANESKPKGTEIAMPEMAPVENKVTSLTTPSLSVKFTEFLNLDPHFFTEIEYLSGRRELIPVVKSAYDESDLRNLLKLHDADFIHAVYWVLLRRAADPDGLRHYTDLLRAGIAKADILERLRISGEAKGNKIPFEALDAYLRKGKIFRTPLMRLLISILPIRNEFVGKVQSRVTENSLYLINKKLYS
;
A
#
# COMPACT_ATOMS: atom_id res chain seq x y z
N MET A 1 33.07 -22.75 2.93
CA MET A 1 32.25 -22.18 1.83
C MET A 1 32.89 -22.46 0.45
N ALA A 2 33.00 -23.74 0.04
CA ALA A 2 33.43 -24.09 -1.32
C ALA A 2 32.21 -24.69 -2.05
N GLY A 3 31.67 -23.98 -3.03
CA GLY A 3 30.53 -24.43 -3.86
C GLY A 3 29.25 -23.59 -3.77
N SER A 4 29.17 -22.65 -2.83
CA SER A 4 28.03 -21.74 -2.66
C SER A 4 28.22 -20.44 -3.45
N TYR A 5 27.34 -20.15 -4.41
CA TYR A 5 27.19 -18.80 -4.95
C TYR A 5 26.29 -17.99 -4.02
N ILE A 6 26.82 -16.90 -3.44
CA ILE A 6 26.04 -15.91 -2.70
C ILE A 6 25.67 -14.82 -3.70
N TYR A 7 24.41 -14.76 -4.11
CA TYR A 7 23.90 -13.62 -4.90
C TYR A 7 23.84 -12.37 -4.02
N PRO A 8 24.03 -11.16 -4.57
CA PRO A 8 24.05 -9.94 -3.77
C PRO A 8 22.74 -9.83 -2.98
N PRO A 9 22.80 -9.72 -1.64
CA PRO A 9 21.61 -9.70 -0.82
C PRO A 9 20.77 -8.47 -1.14
N ILE A 10 19.45 -8.57 -0.91
CA ILE A 10 18.60 -7.38 -0.79
C ILE A 10 19.19 -6.54 0.34
N PRO A 11 19.52 -5.25 0.13
CA PRO A 11 20.02 -4.39 1.20
C PRO A 11 19.01 -4.38 2.35
N HIS A 12 19.41 -4.89 3.51
CA HIS A 12 18.63 -4.87 4.73
C HIS A 12 19.50 -4.29 5.84
N VAL A 13 18.93 -3.42 6.67
CA VAL A 13 19.62 -2.95 7.88
C VAL A 13 19.73 -4.15 8.82
N ALA A 14 20.95 -4.64 9.03
CA ALA A 14 21.20 -5.78 9.92
C ALA A 14 20.92 -5.37 11.37
N ALA A 15 19.72 -5.67 11.87
CA ALA A 15 19.42 -5.55 13.29
C ALA A 15 19.99 -6.77 14.03
N LYS A 16 20.64 -6.57 15.19
CA LYS A 16 21.27 -7.62 16.03
C LYS A 16 20.32 -8.72 16.56
N LYS A 17 19.03 -8.70 16.19
CA LYS A 17 17.97 -9.65 16.60
C LYS A 17 16.98 -9.94 15.45
N ALA A 18 17.45 -9.97 14.21
CA ALA A 18 16.59 -10.33 13.08
C ALA A 18 16.12 -11.79 13.21
N ARG A 19 14.93 -12.08 12.70
CA ARG A 19 14.39 -13.45 12.65
C ARG A 19 14.75 -14.06 11.31
N HIS A 20 15.24 -15.29 11.33
CA HIS A 20 15.74 -15.96 10.14
C HIS A 20 14.91 -17.19 9.83
N ALA A 21 14.57 -17.36 8.55
CA ALA A 21 13.90 -18.56 8.06
C ALA A 21 14.67 -19.17 6.89
N LEU A 22 14.77 -20.50 6.88
CA LEU A 22 15.37 -21.27 5.80
C LEU A 22 14.28 -21.98 5.00
N ILE A 23 14.34 -21.91 3.67
CA ILE A 23 13.46 -22.68 2.80
C ILE A 23 14.29 -23.49 1.79
N ILE A 24 14.00 -24.78 1.67
CA ILE A 24 14.80 -25.74 0.92
C ILE A 24 13.94 -26.41 -0.16
N MET A 25 14.47 -26.51 -1.38
CA MET A 25 13.85 -27.23 -2.48
C MET A 25 14.90 -27.86 -3.40
N PRO A 26 14.55 -28.88 -4.20
CA PRO A 26 15.53 -29.53 -5.08
C PRO A 26 15.89 -28.69 -6.32
N PHE A 27 14.93 -27.95 -6.88
CA PHE A 27 15.10 -27.14 -8.08
C PHE A 27 14.07 -26.00 -8.07
N PHE A 28 14.27 -24.94 -8.85
CA PHE A 28 13.31 -23.84 -8.97
C PHE A 28 12.95 -23.57 -10.44
N GLY A 29 11.66 -23.70 -10.78
CA GLY A 29 11.17 -23.66 -12.16
C GLY A 29 9.73 -23.14 -12.31
N PRO A 30 9.22 -23.07 -13.55
CA PRO A 30 7.84 -22.66 -13.83
C PRO A 30 6.87 -23.84 -13.60
N ASP A 31 6.78 -24.30 -12.37
CA ASP A 31 6.01 -25.47 -11.95
C ASP A 31 5.27 -25.24 -10.62
N ALA A 32 4.35 -26.16 -10.32
CA ALA A 32 3.50 -26.12 -9.13
C ALA A 32 4.29 -26.09 -7.81
N ALA A 33 5.36 -26.88 -7.71
CA ALA A 33 6.14 -26.97 -6.48
C ALA A 33 6.88 -25.65 -6.20
N SER A 34 7.37 -25.00 -7.24
CA SER A 34 8.05 -23.70 -7.17
C SER A 34 7.08 -22.56 -6.83
N LEU A 35 5.81 -22.65 -7.20
CA LEU A 35 4.76 -21.72 -6.75
C LEU A 35 4.51 -21.86 -5.25
N ILE A 36 4.33 -23.09 -4.76
CA ILE A 36 4.18 -23.37 -3.32
C ILE A 36 5.38 -22.86 -2.52
N PHE A 37 6.59 -23.12 -3.01
CA PHE A 37 7.82 -22.60 -2.43
C PHE A 37 7.83 -21.07 -2.35
N SER A 38 7.36 -20.40 -3.40
CA SER A 38 7.26 -18.95 -3.44
C SER A 38 6.24 -18.40 -2.44
N GLU A 39 5.11 -19.09 -2.24
CA GLU A 39 4.10 -18.71 -1.24
C GLU A 39 4.62 -18.82 0.20
N PHE A 40 5.36 -19.89 0.55
CA PHE A 40 6.04 -19.97 1.85
C PHE A 40 7.05 -18.84 2.02
N SER A 41 7.83 -18.55 0.98
CA SER A 41 8.83 -17.49 1.00
C SER A 41 8.20 -16.12 1.22
N ARG A 42 7.13 -15.83 0.49
CA ARG A 42 6.34 -14.61 0.62
C ARG A 42 5.73 -14.48 2.01
N ALA A 43 5.12 -15.55 2.54
CA ALA A 43 4.52 -15.54 3.86
C ALA A 43 5.53 -15.22 4.98
N LEU A 44 6.71 -15.85 4.93
CA LEU A 44 7.80 -15.57 5.87
C LEU A 44 8.31 -14.13 5.72
N TYR A 45 8.49 -13.66 4.49
CA TYR A 45 8.89 -12.28 4.20
C TYR A 45 7.87 -11.27 4.74
N ASP A 46 6.58 -11.51 4.50
CA ASP A 46 5.47 -10.67 4.97
C ASP A 46 5.37 -10.67 6.51
N LEU A 47 5.84 -11.70 7.19
CA LEU A 47 5.99 -11.73 8.66
C LEU A 47 7.27 -11.04 9.17
N GLY A 48 8.09 -10.49 8.28
CA GLY A 48 9.34 -9.80 8.62
C GLY A 48 10.53 -10.72 8.87
N TYR A 49 10.51 -11.97 8.37
CA TYR A 49 11.68 -12.84 8.40
C TYR A 49 12.69 -12.45 7.31
N ILE A 50 13.98 -12.56 7.66
CA ILE A 50 15.04 -12.67 6.67
C ILE A 50 14.99 -14.09 6.11
N VAL A 51 14.53 -14.21 4.86
CA VAL A 51 14.35 -15.48 4.17
C VAL A 51 15.62 -15.90 3.43
N HIS A 52 16.09 -17.11 3.74
CA HIS A 52 17.20 -17.80 3.10
C HIS A 52 16.64 -18.93 2.21
N ALA A 53 16.90 -18.89 0.92
CA ALA A 53 16.49 -19.94 -0.01
C ALA A 53 17.66 -20.85 -0.36
N LEU A 54 17.50 -22.17 -0.21
CA LEU A 54 18.49 -23.18 -0.58
C LEU A 54 17.91 -24.10 -1.66
N THR A 55 18.59 -24.14 -2.80
CA THR A 55 18.36 -25.13 -3.85
C THR A 55 19.37 -26.27 -3.73
N TYR A 56 18.89 -27.52 -3.72
CA TYR A 56 19.74 -28.70 -3.66
C TYR A 56 19.71 -29.43 -5.00
N ASN A 57 20.76 -29.20 -5.83
CA ASN A 57 21.08 -29.82 -7.15
C ASN A 57 20.90 -28.96 -8.42
N ASP A 58 20.29 -27.77 -8.34
CA ASP A 58 20.19 -26.87 -9.49
C ASP A 58 20.91 -25.53 -9.23
N ALA A 59 21.86 -25.18 -10.11
CA ALA A 59 22.59 -23.91 -10.06
C ALA A 59 21.90 -22.77 -10.83
N SER A 60 20.78 -23.04 -11.51
CA SER A 60 20.11 -22.07 -12.38
C SER A 60 19.16 -21.16 -11.60
N TYR A 61 19.73 -20.24 -10.82
CA TYR A 61 18.97 -19.13 -10.25
C TYR A 61 18.27 -18.35 -11.38
N ARG A 62 16.96 -18.16 -11.24
CA ARG A 62 16.17 -17.24 -12.08
C ARG A 62 15.96 -15.94 -11.31
N PRO A 63 16.55 -14.82 -11.75
CA PRO A 63 16.34 -13.50 -11.14
C PRO A 63 14.84 -13.15 -11.07
N GLY A 64 14.42 -12.51 -9.97
CA GLY A 64 13.08 -11.89 -9.88
C GLY A 64 12.25 -12.23 -8.65
N ASN A 65 12.68 -13.15 -7.78
CA ASN A 65 12.01 -13.35 -6.50
C ASN A 65 12.48 -12.30 -5.48
N HIS A 66 11.60 -11.37 -5.13
CA HIS A 66 11.88 -10.24 -4.23
C HIS A 66 11.73 -10.60 -2.74
N TYR A 67 11.44 -11.86 -2.41
CA TYR A 67 11.23 -12.33 -1.02
C TYR A 67 12.48 -12.95 -0.40
N TRP A 68 13.46 -13.38 -1.20
CA TRP A 68 14.67 -14.04 -0.72
C TRP A 68 15.80 -13.02 -0.48
N HIS A 69 16.27 -12.97 0.75
CA HIS A 69 17.37 -12.10 1.15
C HIS A 69 18.72 -12.77 0.86
N HIS A 70 18.79 -14.09 1.09
CA HIS A 70 19.97 -14.92 0.82
C HIS A 70 19.57 -16.10 -0.05
N VAL A 71 20.40 -16.42 -1.04
CA VAL A 71 20.17 -17.55 -1.95
C VAL A 71 21.42 -18.42 -1.95
N TYR A 72 21.20 -19.71 -1.77
CA TYR A 72 22.21 -20.75 -1.73
C TYR A 72 21.88 -21.82 -2.79
N CYS A 73 22.93 -22.33 -3.42
CA CYS A 73 22.87 -23.52 -4.25
C CYS A 73 23.88 -24.51 -3.70
N LEU A 74 23.39 -25.69 -3.31
CA LEU A 74 24.21 -26.81 -2.89
C LEU A 74 24.10 -27.90 -3.95
N LYS A 75 25.21 -28.20 -4.61
CA LYS A 75 25.27 -29.30 -5.57
C LYS A 75 25.36 -30.63 -4.82
N ALA A 76 24.52 -31.60 -5.21
CA ALA A 76 24.66 -32.97 -4.73
C ALA A 76 26.02 -33.56 -5.15
N GLN A 77 26.76 -34.11 -4.18
CA GLN A 77 28.10 -34.66 -4.39
C GLN A 77 28.14 -36.18 -4.22
N SER A 78 27.41 -36.69 -3.23
CA SER A 78 27.43 -38.10 -2.85
C SER A 78 26.27 -38.91 -3.44
N VAL A 79 25.27 -38.24 -3.99
CA VAL A 79 24.07 -38.85 -4.58
C VAL A 79 23.80 -38.30 -5.98
N GLU A 80 23.20 -39.12 -6.85
CA GLU A 80 22.70 -38.70 -8.16
C GLU A 80 21.18 -38.59 -8.11
N LEU A 81 20.68 -37.36 -7.95
CA LEU A 81 19.25 -37.06 -8.02
C LEU A 81 18.66 -37.48 -9.36
N TRP A 82 17.41 -37.97 -9.32
CA TRP A 82 16.66 -38.45 -10.50
C TRP A 82 17.25 -39.71 -11.15
N LYS A 83 18.39 -40.22 -10.67
CA LYS A 83 18.97 -41.45 -11.20
C LYS A 83 18.22 -42.65 -10.64
N ARG A 84 17.78 -43.48 -11.57
CA ARG A 84 17.11 -44.76 -11.31
C ARG A 84 17.99 -45.91 -11.80
N PRO A 85 17.99 -47.07 -11.13
CA PRO A 85 18.54 -48.30 -11.69
C PRO A 85 17.94 -48.61 -13.07
N ALA A 86 18.76 -49.09 -14.01
CA ALA A 86 18.33 -49.37 -15.38
C ALA A 86 17.25 -50.47 -15.45
N ASP A 87 17.22 -51.35 -14.45
CA ASP A 87 16.34 -52.50 -14.27
C ASP A 87 15.20 -52.27 -13.27
N ALA A 88 14.99 -51.03 -12.81
CA ALA A 88 13.93 -50.74 -11.84
C ALA A 88 12.53 -51.13 -12.37
N THR A 89 11.84 -51.95 -11.59
CA THR A 89 10.48 -52.44 -11.86
C THR A 89 9.44 -51.55 -11.18
N ALA A 90 8.16 -51.79 -11.45
CA ALA A 90 7.06 -51.11 -10.76
C ALA A 90 7.11 -51.24 -9.23
N ASP A 91 7.71 -52.31 -8.71
CA ASP A 91 7.84 -52.58 -7.28
C ASP A 91 9.14 -52.00 -6.66
N TYR A 92 9.97 -51.32 -7.46
CA TYR A 92 11.18 -50.66 -6.96
C TYR A 92 10.84 -49.47 -6.04
N SER A 93 11.48 -49.46 -4.87
CA SER A 93 11.44 -48.37 -3.89
C SER A 93 12.84 -47.98 -3.46
N ASN A 94 13.09 -46.68 -3.39
CA ASN A 94 14.25 -46.04 -2.81
C ASN A 94 14.25 -46.12 -1.28
N GLY A 95 15.44 -45.99 -0.69
CA GLY A 95 15.59 -45.46 0.66
C GLY A 95 15.25 -43.97 0.68
N ILE A 96 14.75 -43.48 1.83
CA ILE A 96 14.28 -42.10 1.95
C ILE A 96 15.38 -41.05 1.70
N ASP A 97 16.64 -41.42 1.96
CA ASP A 97 17.80 -40.54 1.85
C ASP A 97 18.63 -40.78 0.58
N ASP A 98 18.24 -41.71 -0.30
CA ASP A 98 19.01 -42.05 -1.51
C ASP A 98 19.23 -40.85 -2.43
N TRP A 99 18.38 -39.83 -2.31
CA TRP A 99 18.37 -38.61 -3.12
C TRP A 99 18.85 -37.36 -2.34
N ALA A 100 19.29 -37.51 -1.09
CA ALA A 100 19.86 -36.44 -0.29
C ALA A 100 21.10 -36.92 0.50
N GLY A 101 22.27 -36.50 0.04
CA GLY A 101 23.56 -36.86 0.61
C GLY A 101 23.91 -36.16 1.93
N GLU A 102 24.99 -36.61 2.59
CA GLU A 102 25.48 -36.04 3.87
C GLU A 102 25.86 -34.56 3.76
N GLU A 103 26.20 -34.09 2.57
CA GLU A 103 26.51 -32.67 2.35
C GLU A 103 25.34 -31.74 2.69
N LEU A 104 24.10 -32.21 2.58
CA LEU A 104 22.90 -31.39 2.84
C LEU A 104 22.76 -31.03 4.32
N PRO A 105 22.63 -31.99 5.27
CA PRO A 105 22.55 -31.66 6.68
C PRO A 105 23.80 -30.93 7.19
N SER A 106 25.02 -31.29 6.73
CA SER A 106 26.24 -30.58 7.14
C SER A 106 26.28 -29.12 6.68
N PHE A 107 25.71 -28.81 5.51
CA PHE A 107 25.62 -27.42 5.05
C PHE A 107 24.55 -26.64 5.81
N VAL A 108 23.40 -27.27 6.08
CA VAL A 108 22.32 -26.67 6.88
C VAL A 108 22.80 -26.38 8.31
N GLU A 109 23.60 -27.25 8.91
CA GLU A 109 24.23 -27.04 10.21
C GLU A 109 25.14 -25.80 10.23
N GLN A 110 25.94 -25.59 9.18
CA GLN A 110 26.76 -24.38 9.07
C GLN A 110 25.90 -23.11 8.97
N LEU A 111 24.80 -23.16 8.24
CA LEU A 111 23.89 -22.02 8.13
C LEU A 111 23.16 -21.75 9.46
N ASP A 112 22.70 -22.79 10.16
CA ASP A 112 22.00 -22.65 11.44
C ASP A 112 22.94 -22.22 12.59
N ALA A 113 24.22 -22.57 12.50
CA ALA A 113 25.25 -22.04 13.39
C ALA A 113 25.45 -20.52 13.22
N GLU A 114 25.36 -20.02 11.98
CA GLU A 114 25.55 -18.61 11.65
C GLU A 114 24.29 -17.75 11.89
N PHE A 115 23.13 -18.24 11.44
CA PHE A 115 21.89 -17.44 11.38
C PHE A 115 20.84 -17.84 12.43
N ASP A 116 21.02 -18.97 13.11
CA ASP A 116 20.18 -19.42 14.23
C ASP A 116 18.67 -19.46 13.90
N PHE A 117 18.30 -20.22 12.86
CA PHE A 117 16.97 -20.18 12.25
C PHE A 117 15.83 -20.47 13.22
N ASP A 118 14.76 -19.68 13.12
CA ASP A 118 13.51 -19.89 13.84
C ASP A 118 12.61 -20.93 13.15
N ILE A 119 12.57 -20.90 11.81
CA ILE A 119 11.76 -21.77 10.97
C ILE A 119 12.62 -22.34 9.83
N CYS A 120 12.44 -23.63 9.55
CA CYS A 120 12.91 -24.24 8.30
C CYS A 120 11.76 -24.94 7.58
N VAL A 121 11.57 -24.61 6.30
CA VAL A 121 10.59 -25.25 5.40
C VAL A 121 11.33 -26.11 4.39
N VAL A 122 11.03 -27.41 4.35
CA VAL A 122 11.58 -28.36 3.37
C VAL A 122 10.49 -28.79 2.41
N ASN A 123 10.79 -28.75 1.11
CA ASN A 123 9.92 -29.23 0.05
C ASN A 123 10.40 -30.60 -0.44
N TYR A 124 9.46 -31.55 -0.51
CA TYR A 124 9.65 -32.97 -0.81
C TYR A 124 10.27 -33.78 0.32
N ILE A 125 9.73 -34.98 0.54
CA ILE A 125 10.10 -35.87 1.65
C ILE A 125 11.57 -36.34 1.59
N PHE A 126 12.14 -36.48 0.40
CA PHE A 126 13.53 -36.93 0.23
C PHE A 126 14.56 -35.87 0.67
N LEU A 127 14.16 -34.60 0.81
CA LEU A 127 15.01 -33.56 1.38
C LEU A 127 14.86 -33.42 2.90
N SER A 128 13.98 -34.21 3.54
CA SER A 128 13.77 -34.17 5.00
C SER A 128 15.04 -34.40 5.82
N ARG A 129 16.07 -35.02 5.21
CA ARG A 129 17.40 -35.20 5.83
C ARG A 129 18.05 -33.87 6.21
N ALA A 130 17.71 -32.76 5.53
CA ALA A 130 18.15 -31.42 5.87
C ALA A 130 17.87 -31.02 7.33
N PHE A 131 16.76 -31.51 7.90
CA PHE A 131 16.38 -31.21 9.28
C PHE A 131 17.38 -31.71 10.32
N LEU A 132 18.22 -32.71 9.98
CA LEU A 132 19.24 -33.23 10.89
C LEU A 132 20.36 -32.22 11.18
N GLY A 133 20.51 -31.20 10.34
CA GLY A 133 21.46 -30.10 10.56
C GLY A 133 20.91 -28.95 11.41
N LEU A 134 19.65 -28.98 11.83
CA LEU A 134 19.03 -27.88 12.56
C LEU A 134 18.98 -28.13 14.07
N LYS A 135 19.08 -27.07 14.86
CA LYS A 135 18.82 -27.12 16.30
C LYS A 135 17.38 -27.58 16.61
N GLU A 136 17.21 -28.11 17.83
CA GLU A 136 15.90 -28.57 18.32
C GLU A 136 14.86 -27.43 18.34
N LYS A 137 15.28 -26.21 18.70
CA LYS A 137 14.41 -25.02 18.77
C LYS A 137 13.76 -24.63 17.44
N THR A 138 14.37 -24.99 16.31
CA THR A 138 13.93 -24.57 14.98
C THR A 138 12.67 -25.34 14.61
N LYS A 139 11.59 -24.63 14.27
CA LYS A 139 10.33 -25.22 13.83
C LYS A 139 10.49 -25.81 12.43
N LYS A 140 10.31 -27.13 12.29
CA LYS A 140 10.55 -27.87 11.04
C LYS A 140 9.24 -28.15 10.31
N ILE A 141 9.05 -27.53 9.15
CA ILE A 141 7.85 -27.68 8.31
C ILE A 141 8.22 -28.49 7.06
N LEU A 142 7.54 -29.62 6.83
CA LEU A 142 7.74 -30.47 5.65
C LEU A 142 6.53 -30.40 4.72
N CYS A 143 6.70 -29.80 3.54
CA CYS A 143 5.71 -29.84 2.47
C CYS A 143 5.96 -31.07 1.60
N THR A 144 5.02 -32.03 1.62
CA THR A 144 5.24 -33.37 1.04
C THR A 144 5.09 -33.42 -0.48
N HIS A 145 4.25 -32.55 -1.06
CA HIS A 145 3.88 -32.45 -2.49
C HIS A 145 3.07 -33.62 -3.07
N ASP A 146 3.30 -34.85 -2.63
CA ASP A 146 2.58 -36.06 -3.06
C ASP A 146 2.80 -37.19 -2.04
N VAL A 147 2.07 -38.31 -2.18
CA VAL A 147 2.33 -39.56 -1.47
C VAL A 147 3.31 -40.42 -2.27
N PHE A 148 4.49 -40.67 -1.71
CA PHE A 148 5.54 -41.44 -2.38
C PHE A 148 5.53 -42.94 -2.02
N THR A 149 4.73 -43.36 -1.03
CA THR A 149 4.54 -44.79 -0.70
C THR A 149 4.08 -45.58 -1.91
N ASN A 150 4.95 -46.48 -2.38
CA ASN A 150 4.76 -47.38 -3.51
C ASN A 150 4.24 -46.65 -4.77
N ARG A 151 4.68 -45.41 -4.98
CA ARG A 151 4.22 -44.53 -6.07
C ARG A 151 4.43 -45.16 -7.44
N ASN A 152 5.58 -45.81 -7.66
CA ASN A 152 5.89 -46.47 -8.92
C ASN A 152 4.91 -47.59 -9.26
N LYS A 153 4.50 -48.37 -8.26
CA LYS A 153 3.51 -49.43 -8.43
C LYS A 153 2.15 -48.85 -8.82
N LYS A 154 1.68 -47.84 -8.07
CA LYS A 154 0.42 -47.13 -8.34
C LYS A 154 0.38 -46.49 -9.73
N LEU A 155 1.51 -45.93 -10.18
CA LEU A 155 1.66 -45.34 -11.51
C LEU A 155 1.66 -46.42 -12.60
N SER A 156 2.39 -47.51 -12.41
CA SER A 156 2.46 -48.63 -13.34
C SER A 156 1.10 -49.32 -13.53
N ASP A 157 0.32 -49.51 -12.47
CA ASP A 157 -1.03 -50.08 -12.52
C ASP A 157 -2.00 -49.24 -13.38
N ARG A 158 -1.63 -47.97 -13.65
CA ARG A 158 -2.35 -47.01 -14.49
C ARG A 158 -1.72 -46.80 -15.87
N GLY A 159 -0.77 -47.66 -16.24
CA GLY A 159 -0.11 -47.64 -17.55
C GLY A 159 1.04 -46.63 -17.68
N VAL A 160 1.49 -46.01 -16.58
CA VAL A 160 2.65 -45.12 -16.60
C VAL A 160 3.93 -45.95 -16.48
N THR A 161 4.76 -45.92 -17.53
CA THR A 161 5.99 -46.71 -17.61
C THR A 161 7.25 -45.94 -17.21
N ASN A 162 7.17 -44.62 -17.11
CA ASN A 162 8.26 -43.77 -16.62
C ASN A 162 8.19 -43.69 -15.09
N LEU A 163 8.95 -44.55 -14.42
CA LEU A 163 9.00 -44.66 -12.97
C LEU A 163 9.95 -43.61 -12.37
N ASP A 164 9.66 -43.17 -11.15
CA ASP A 164 10.27 -42.02 -10.48
C ASP A 164 10.63 -42.37 -9.01
N PHE A 165 10.87 -41.38 -8.14
CA PHE A 165 11.00 -41.59 -6.69
C PHE A 165 9.78 -42.32 -6.15
N SER A 166 10.05 -43.39 -5.41
CA SER A 166 9.05 -44.19 -4.71
C SER A 166 9.70 -44.74 -3.46
N VAL A 167 9.00 -44.79 -2.34
CA VAL A 167 9.53 -45.32 -1.08
C VAL A 167 8.57 -46.33 -0.48
N THR A 168 9.03 -47.12 0.48
CA THR A 168 8.11 -47.93 1.30
C THR A 168 7.36 -47.04 2.29
N ARG A 169 6.28 -47.56 2.86
CA ARG A 169 5.48 -46.88 3.88
C ARG A 169 6.32 -46.50 5.11
N GLU A 170 7.22 -47.40 5.53
CA GLU A 170 8.12 -47.20 6.65
C GLU A 170 9.17 -46.11 6.35
N SER A 171 9.67 -46.09 5.11
CA SER A 171 10.65 -45.08 4.68
C SER A 171 10.02 -43.68 4.58
N GLU A 172 8.77 -43.57 4.12
CA GLU A 172 8.03 -42.30 4.12
C GLU A 172 7.78 -41.82 5.56
N ALA A 173 7.41 -42.72 6.48
CA ALA A 173 7.23 -42.39 7.89
C ALA A 173 8.51 -41.81 8.53
N VAL A 174 9.71 -42.28 8.14
CA VAL A 174 10.98 -41.70 8.63
C VAL A 174 11.09 -40.22 8.25
N ALA A 175 10.79 -39.84 7.00
CA ALA A 175 10.82 -38.43 6.59
C ALA A 175 9.81 -37.57 7.33
N LEU A 176 8.57 -38.05 7.45
CA LEU A 176 7.49 -37.31 8.11
C LEU A 176 7.82 -37.03 9.57
N ASN A 177 8.41 -38.00 10.27
CA ASN A 177 8.76 -37.88 11.68
C ASN A 177 10.00 -37.02 11.98
N ARG A 178 10.77 -36.61 10.96
CA ARG A 178 11.82 -35.59 11.10
C ARG A 178 11.26 -34.17 11.21
N ALA A 179 10.03 -33.94 10.77
CA ALA A 179 9.37 -32.64 10.82
C ALA A 179 8.57 -32.47 12.13
N ASP A 180 8.28 -31.24 12.51
CA ASP A 180 7.33 -30.91 13.58
C ASP A 180 5.92 -30.72 13.01
N TYR A 181 5.87 -30.18 11.79
CA TYR A 181 4.66 -29.86 11.04
C TYR A 181 4.76 -30.47 9.64
N VAL A 182 3.76 -31.25 9.25
CA VAL A 182 3.65 -31.86 7.94
C VAL A 182 2.53 -31.18 7.17
N VAL A 183 2.85 -30.70 5.97
CA VAL A 183 1.91 -30.06 5.06
C VAL A 183 1.56 -31.02 3.93
N ALA A 184 0.30 -31.42 3.89
CA ALA A 184 -0.33 -32.12 2.80
C ALA A 184 -1.07 -31.12 1.89
N LEU A 185 -1.12 -31.38 0.59
CA LEU A 185 -1.85 -30.53 -0.35
C LEU A 185 -3.31 -30.97 -0.52
N GLN A 186 -3.65 -32.18 -0.08
CA GLN A 186 -4.99 -32.75 -0.14
C GLN A 186 -5.44 -33.34 1.21
N PRO A 187 -6.76 -33.39 1.48
CA PRO A 187 -7.30 -34.06 2.67
C PRO A 187 -6.91 -35.53 2.77
N GLU A 188 -7.01 -36.28 1.67
CA GLU A 188 -6.72 -37.72 1.65
C GLU A 188 -5.23 -38.01 1.89
N GLU A 189 -4.36 -37.11 1.43
CA GLU A 189 -2.92 -37.14 1.74
C GLU A 189 -2.70 -36.89 3.24
N ALA A 190 -3.40 -35.92 3.83
CA ALA A 190 -3.30 -35.62 5.26
C ALA A 190 -3.76 -36.80 6.12
N ASP A 191 -4.86 -37.46 5.76
CA ASP A 191 -5.35 -38.67 6.44
C ASP A 191 -4.28 -39.78 6.37
N PHE A 192 -3.73 -40.01 5.17
CA PHE A 192 -2.67 -41.00 4.97
C PHE A 192 -1.42 -40.71 5.81
N PHE A 193 -0.93 -39.47 5.81
CA PHE A 193 0.27 -39.09 6.58
C PHE A 193 0.00 -39.12 8.09
N SER A 194 -1.23 -38.83 8.53
CA SER A 194 -1.62 -38.91 9.95
C SER A 194 -1.46 -40.31 10.52
N GLU A 195 -1.61 -41.35 9.70
CA GLU A 195 -1.36 -42.74 10.10
C GLU A 195 0.13 -43.10 10.20
N LEU A 196 1.04 -42.27 9.69
CA LEU A 196 2.49 -42.53 9.61
C LEU A 196 3.30 -41.72 10.62
N VAL A 197 2.76 -40.61 11.10
CA VAL A 197 3.44 -39.75 12.07
C VAL A 197 3.27 -40.27 13.50
N GLN A 198 4.25 -39.98 14.34
CA GLN A 198 4.21 -40.25 15.77
C GLN A 198 3.19 -39.35 16.47
N GLU A 199 2.73 -39.79 17.64
CA GLU A 199 1.80 -39.03 18.47
C GLU A 199 2.35 -37.62 18.78
N GLY A 200 1.51 -36.59 18.61
CA GLY A 200 1.86 -35.19 18.84
C GLY A 200 2.41 -34.43 17.63
N LYS A 201 2.74 -35.10 16.53
CA LYS A 201 3.08 -34.44 15.25
C LYS A 201 1.82 -33.92 14.56
N LYS A 202 1.90 -32.75 13.93
CA LYS A 202 0.77 -32.13 13.24
C LYS A 202 0.83 -32.40 11.75
N VAL A 203 -0.28 -32.84 11.18
CA VAL A 203 -0.49 -32.99 9.75
C VAL A 203 -1.66 -32.10 9.37
N ASP A 204 -1.42 -31.13 8.48
CA ASP A 204 -2.42 -30.17 8.05
C ASP A 204 -2.56 -30.19 6.53
N THR A 205 -3.80 -30.10 6.05
CA THR A 205 -4.06 -29.81 4.64
C THR A 205 -3.96 -28.30 4.40
N VAL A 206 -3.00 -27.89 3.58
CA VAL A 206 -2.78 -26.48 3.22
C VAL A 206 -2.95 -26.29 1.72
N TYR A 207 -3.80 -25.35 1.35
CA TYR A 207 -4.19 -25.12 -0.04
C TYR A 207 -3.34 -24.02 -0.69
N TYR A 208 -2.90 -24.28 -1.91
CA TYR A 208 -2.46 -23.21 -2.81
C TYR A 208 -3.68 -22.43 -3.28
N LEU A 209 -3.71 -21.13 -2.98
CA LEU A 209 -4.82 -20.25 -3.32
C LEU A 209 -4.27 -19.02 -4.06
N PRO A 210 -4.43 -18.94 -5.39
CA PRO A 210 -4.08 -17.74 -6.13
C PRO A 210 -5.03 -16.57 -5.75
N PRO A 211 -4.66 -15.32 -6.05
CA PRO A 211 -5.53 -14.16 -5.83
C PRO A 211 -6.91 -14.32 -6.45
N LYS A 212 -7.95 -13.88 -5.74
CA LYS A 212 -9.32 -13.81 -6.27
C LYS A 212 -9.42 -12.75 -7.38
N ARG A 213 -9.71 -13.14 -8.61
CA ARG A 213 -9.71 -12.29 -9.82
C ARG A 213 -10.95 -12.51 -10.69
N TYR A 214 -12.13 -12.47 -10.08
CA TYR A 214 -13.37 -12.75 -10.77
C TYR A 214 -13.55 -11.88 -12.02
N LEU A 215 -13.82 -12.56 -13.14
CA LEU A 215 -14.16 -11.97 -14.41
C LEU A 215 -15.68 -12.00 -14.62
N ASP A 216 -16.18 -11.01 -15.35
CA ASP A 216 -17.57 -10.97 -15.78
C ASP A 216 -17.88 -12.14 -16.72
N LEU A 217 -19.11 -12.63 -16.66
CA LEU A 217 -19.57 -13.71 -17.53
C LEU A 217 -19.56 -13.26 -18.99
N ARG A 218 -18.88 -14.04 -19.85
CA ARG A 218 -18.92 -13.83 -21.30
C ARG A 218 -20.10 -14.58 -21.92
N PRO A 219 -21.10 -13.89 -22.51
CA PRO A 219 -22.22 -14.56 -23.16
C PRO A 219 -21.76 -15.31 -24.43
N ILE A 220 -22.49 -16.36 -24.77
CA ILE A 220 -22.34 -17.08 -26.03
C ILE A 220 -23.07 -16.27 -27.11
N ASP A 221 -22.34 -15.81 -28.13
CA ASP A 221 -22.91 -15.05 -29.26
C ASP A 221 -23.24 -16.00 -30.42
N LYS A 222 -22.25 -16.37 -31.24
CA LYS A 222 -22.43 -17.25 -32.42
C LYS A 222 -21.95 -18.67 -32.23
N LYS A 223 -20.87 -18.83 -31.47
CA LYS A 223 -20.22 -20.12 -31.21
C LYS A 223 -19.81 -20.18 -29.74
N LEU A 224 -19.92 -21.36 -29.14
CA LEU A 224 -19.34 -21.63 -27.84
C LEU A 224 -17.81 -21.66 -27.98
N VAL A 225 -17.11 -20.76 -27.29
CA VAL A 225 -15.65 -20.77 -27.23
C VAL A 225 -15.20 -21.51 -25.98
N VAL A 226 -14.62 -22.70 -26.16
CA VAL A 226 -14.11 -23.55 -25.09
C VAL A 226 -12.60 -23.32 -24.93
N GLY A 227 -12.14 -23.08 -23.72
CA GLY A 227 -10.72 -22.91 -23.39
C GLY A 227 -10.13 -24.10 -22.65
N TYR A 228 -8.91 -24.50 -23.00
CA TYR A 228 -8.08 -25.42 -22.24
C TYR A 228 -6.68 -24.85 -22.08
N ILE A 229 -6.09 -24.96 -20.89
CA ILE A 229 -4.70 -24.58 -20.62
C ILE A 229 -3.94 -25.77 -20.01
N GLY A 230 -2.76 -26.07 -20.55
CA GLY A 230 -1.97 -27.20 -20.08
C GLY A 230 -0.48 -27.10 -20.40
N SER A 231 0.31 -27.91 -19.67
CA SER A 231 1.73 -28.11 -19.98
C SER A 231 1.91 -29.25 -20.97
N SER A 232 3.11 -29.39 -21.56
CA SER A 232 3.47 -30.48 -22.47
C SER A 232 3.59 -31.87 -21.80
N HIS A 233 3.20 -31.99 -20.52
CA HIS A 233 3.23 -33.25 -19.81
C HIS A 233 2.26 -34.26 -20.43
N ALA A 234 2.71 -35.51 -20.63
CA ALA A 234 1.99 -36.51 -21.43
C ALA A 234 0.52 -36.75 -21.03
N PRO A 235 0.15 -36.85 -19.73
CA PRO A 235 -1.25 -36.94 -19.31
C PRO A 235 -2.15 -35.81 -19.83
N ASN A 236 -1.67 -34.57 -19.86
CA ASN A 236 -2.45 -33.43 -20.38
C ASN A 236 -2.71 -33.59 -21.89
N VAL A 237 -1.69 -34.02 -22.62
CA VAL A 237 -1.73 -34.23 -24.09
C VAL A 237 -2.73 -35.32 -24.42
N VAL A 238 -2.64 -36.46 -23.74
CA VAL A 238 -3.56 -37.59 -23.92
C VAL A 238 -4.99 -37.18 -23.61
N ALA A 239 -5.22 -36.52 -22.47
CA ALA A 239 -6.56 -36.13 -22.05
C ALA A 239 -7.21 -35.10 -22.99
N VAL A 240 -6.47 -34.09 -23.46
CA VAL A 240 -7.02 -33.06 -24.35
C VAL A 240 -7.30 -33.61 -25.76
N LEU A 241 -6.42 -34.45 -26.30
CA LEU A 241 -6.64 -35.09 -27.61
C LEU A 241 -7.84 -36.05 -27.55
N ASP A 242 -7.95 -36.80 -26.47
CA ASP A 242 -9.08 -37.71 -26.25
C ASP A 242 -10.41 -36.94 -26.13
N LEU A 243 -10.41 -35.78 -25.45
CA LEU A 243 -11.57 -34.89 -25.40
C LEU A 243 -11.95 -34.37 -26.79
N ILE A 244 -10.99 -33.85 -27.55
CA ILE A 244 -11.21 -33.32 -28.91
C ILE A 244 -11.82 -34.39 -29.81
N SER A 245 -11.36 -35.64 -29.72
CA SER A 245 -11.90 -36.75 -30.52
C SER A 245 -13.35 -37.11 -30.21
N LYS A 246 -13.86 -36.67 -29.05
CA LYS A 246 -15.21 -36.98 -28.54
C LYS A 246 -16.24 -35.87 -28.72
N ILE A 247 -15.80 -34.67 -29.12
CA ILE A 247 -16.66 -33.50 -29.37
C ILE A 247 -17.19 -33.54 -30.81
N ASP A 248 -18.49 -33.34 -30.97
CA ASP A 248 -19.11 -33.10 -32.28
C ASP A 248 -18.90 -31.64 -32.75
N PHE A 249 -17.87 -31.43 -33.58
CA PHE A 249 -17.58 -30.11 -34.18
C PHE A 249 -18.54 -29.69 -35.31
N SER A 250 -19.57 -30.48 -35.64
CA SER A 250 -20.68 -29.99 -36.47
C SER A 250 -21.56 -28.96 -35.74
N LEU A 251 -21.52 -28.97 -34.40
CA LEU A 251 -22.10 -27.94 -33.54
C LEU A 251 -21.28 -26.63 -33.60
N PRO A 252 -21.85 -25.47 -33.25
CA PRO A 252 -21.17 -24.18 -33.31
C PRO A 252 -20.15 -24.02 -32.16
N ILE A 253 -19.06 -24.80 -32.20
CA ILE A 253 -18.01 -24.84 -31.18
C ILE A 253 -16.70 -24.32 -31.76
N LYS A 254 -15.92 -23.60 -30.94
CA LYS A 254 -14.52 -23.26 -31.18
C LYS A 254 -13.71 -23.69 -29.96
N PHE A 255 -12.61 -24.42 -30.15
CA PHE A 255 -11.81 -24.92 -29.04
C PHE A 255 -10.43 -24.28 -29.04
N LYS A 256 -10.03 -23.60 -27.96
CA LYS A 256 -8.74 -22.91 -27.83
C LYS A 256 -7.84 -23.64 -26.83
N ILE A 257 -6.60 -23.87 -27.25
CA ILE A 257 -5.58 -24.57 -26.45
C ILE A 257 -4.41 -23.63 -26.16
N ALA A 258 -4.17 -23.35 -24.89
CA ALA A 258 -3.09 -22.51 -24.40
C ALA A 258 -2.09 -23.27 -23.52
N GLY A 259 -0.94 -22.64 -23.28
CA GLY A 259 0.13 -23.14 -22.43
C GLY A 259 1.22 -23.87 -23.20
N SER A 260 2.21 -24.41 -22.50
CA SER A 260 3.36 -25.08 -23.15
C SER A 260 2.97 -26.35 -23.90
N ILE A 261 1.76 -26.88 -23.70
CA ILE A 261 1.23 -28.05 -24.42
C ILE A 261 1.31 -27.93 -25.95
N TYR A 262 1.28 -26.71 -26.49
CA TYR A 262 1.44 -26.48 -27.93
C TYR A 262 2.68 -27.16 -28.52
N ALA A 263 3.76 -27.26 -27.75
CA ALA A 263 5.01 -27.88 -28.19
C ALA A 263 4.85 -29.38 -28.49
N ALA A 264 3.95 -30.05 -27.77
CA ALA A 264 3.61 -31.46 -27.99
C ALA A 264 2.56 -31.64 -29.09
N LEU A 265 1.67 -30.66 -29.27
CA LEU A 265 0.57 -30.74 -30.24
C LEU A 265 0.93 -30.28 -31.66
N LYS A 266 2.11 -29.69 -31.86
CA LYS A 266 2.52 -29.08 -33.15
C LYS A 266 2.47 -30.02 -34.36
N ASN A 267 2.56 -31.33 -34.14
CA ASN A 267 2.58 -32.36 -35.18
C ASN A 267 1.26 -33.14 -35.27
N GLU A 268 0.29 -32.84 -34.40
CA GLU A 268 -1.01 -33.51 -34.37
C GLU A 268 -1.92 -32.96 -35.46
N THR A 269 -2.74 -33.81 -36.06
CA THR A 269 -3.78 -33.38 -37.01
C THR A 269 -5.05 -33.09 -36.23
N LEU A 270 -5.42 -31.82 -36.10
CA LEU A 270 -6.57 -31.36 -35.32
C LEU A 270 -7.71 -30.84 -36.22
N PRO A 271 -8.98 -30.90 -35.77
CA PRO A 271 -10.10 -30.27 -36.48
C PRO A 271 -9.88 -28.77 -36.70
N PRO A 272 -10.40 -28.18 -37.80
CA PRO A 272 -10.19 -26.75 -38.12
C PRO A 272 -10.81 -25.79 -37.08
N GLU A 273 -11.75 -26.26 -36.27
CA GLU A 273 -12.35 -25.54 -35.14
C GLU A 273 -11.43 -25.44 -33.91
N VAL A 274 -10.32 -26.19 -33.89
CA VAL A 274 -9.34 -26.18 -32.80
C VAL A 274 -8.21 -25.20 -33.11
N GLU A 275 -8.04 -24.20 -32.24
CA GLU A 275 -7.01 -23.18 -32.29
C GLU A 275 -5.95 -23.43 -31.23
N ILE A 276 -4.69 -23.60 -31.65
CA ILE A 276 -3.53 -23.61 -30.76
C ILE A 276 -3.07 -22.17 -30.55
N VAL A 277 -3.34 -21.60 -29.37
CA VAL A 277 -2.98 -20.23 -28.99
C VAL A 277 -1.48 -20.13 -28.65
N GLY A 278 -0.90 -21.20 -28.08
CA GLY A 278 0.48 -21.21 -27.62
C GLY A 278 0.63 -20.75 -26.16
N ARG A 279 1.82 -20.24 -25.79
CA ARG A 279 2.03 -19.67 -24.46
C ARG A 279 1.29 -18.33 -24.34
N VAL A 280 0.68 -18.11 -23.19
CA VAL A 280 -0.05 -16.88 -22.86
C VAL A 280 0.73 -16.14 -21.77
N ASP A 281 1.04 -14.87 -22.02
CA ASP A 281 1.80 -14.03 -21.07
C ASP A 281 0.90 -13.51 -19.93
N ASN A 282 -0.40 -13.35 -20.18
CA ASN A 282 -1.39 -12.90 -19.20
C ASN A 282 -2.61 -13.82 -19.20
N LEU A 283 -2.77 -14.60 -18.13
CA LEU A 283 -3.90 -15.53 -17.98
C LEU A 283 -5.26 -14.82 -18.04
N VAL A 284 -5.36 -13.58 -17.56
CA VAL A 284 -6.61 -12.80 -17.57
C VAL A 284 -7.17 -12.69 -18.98
N ASP A 285 -6.31 -12.43 -19.96
CA ASP A 285 -6.73 -12.20 -21.35
C ASP A 285 -7.24 -13.50 -21.97
N PHE A 286 -6.58 -14.63 -21.69
CA PHE A 286 -7.06 -15.93 -22.14
C PHE A 286 -8.39 -16.32 -21.47
N TYR A 287 -8.51 -16.11 -20.15
CA TYR A 287 -9.74 -16.38 -19.41
C TYR A 287 -10.91 -15.51 -19.88
N ARG A 288 -10.67 -14.24 -20.20
CA ARG A 288 -11.66 -13.33 -20.79
C ARG A 288 -12.05 -13.74 -22.21
N ASP A 289 -11.18 -14.45 -22.93
CA ASP A 289 -11.36 -14.78 -24.34
C ASP A 289 -12.06 -16.13 -24.61
N CYS A 290 -12.61 -16.80 -23.59
CA CYS A 290 -13.46 -17.98 -23.76
C CYS A 290 -14.79 -17.85 -22.99
N ASN A 291 -15.78 -18.67 -23.35
CA ASN A 291 -17.06 -18.76 -22.66
C ASN A 291 -17.01 -19.76 -21.49
N VAL A 292 -16.31 -20.88 -21.68
CA VAL A 292 -16.20 -21.96 -20.70
C VAL A 292 -14.81 -22.59 -20.78
N PHE A 293 -14.30 -23.05 -19.64
CA PHE A 293 -13.01 -23.69 -19.52
C PHE A 293 -13.15 -25.15 -19.11
N VAL A 294 -12.21 -25.98 -19.55
CA VAL A 294 -12.29 -27.43 -19.30
C VAL A 294 -11.01 -28.01 -18.73
N ASN A 295 -11.15 -29.09 -17.95
CA ASN A 295 -10.04 -30.00 -17.63
C ASN A 295 -10.46 -31.47 -17.74
N PRO A 296 -10.07 -32.18 -18.82
CA PRO A 296 -10.41 -33.58 -19.04
C PRO A 296 -9.48 -34.58 -18.33
N ASP A 297 -8.48 -34.15 -17.55
CA ASP A 297 -7.49 -35.04 -16.94
C ASP A 297 -8.15 -36.19 -16.15
N THR A 298 -7.74 -37.44 -16.37
CA THR A 298 -8.26 -38.63 -15.65
C THR A 298 -7.25 -39.25 -14.67
N LEU A 299 -6.05 -38.68 -14.58
CA LEU A 299 -4.98 -39.20 -13.72
C LEU A 299 -5.11 -38.68 -12.28
N ILE A 300 -5.35 -39.60 -11.33
CA ILE A 300 -5.38 -39.32 -9.89
C ILE A 300 -3.95 -39.16 -9.35
N SER A 301 -3.39 -37.96 -9.45
CA SER A 301 -2.11 -37.61 -8.80
C SER A 301 -2.02 -36.11 -8.62
N GLY A 302 -1.81 -35.68 -7.37
CA GLY A 302 -1.65 -34.28 -6.98
C GLY A 302 -2.86 -33.39 -7.28
N ILE A 303 -2.86 -32.21 -6.68
CA ILE A 303 -3.91 -31.20 -6.90
C ILE A 303 -3.66 -30.50 -8.25
N LYS A 304 -4.70 -30.32 -9.06
CA LYS A 304 -4.55 -29.67 -10.38
C LYS A 304 -4.67 -28.15 -10.22
N ILE A 305 -3.53 -27.46 -10.12
CA ILE A 305 -3.50 -26.00 -9.96
C ILE A 305 -4.33 -25.27 -11.02
N LYS A 306 -4.31 -25.73 -12.28
CA LYS A 306 -5.11 -25.15 -13.38
C LYS A 306 -6.63 -25.11 -13.09
N CYS A 307 -7.16 -26.02 -12.25
CA CYS A 307 -8.54 -25.98 -11.80
C CYS A 307 -8.76 -24.87 -10.78
N ILE A 308 -7.90 -24.77 -9.76
CA ILE A 308 -7.96 -23.73 -8.74
C ILE A 308 -7.79 -22.34 -9.38
N GLU A 309 -6.87 -22.20 -10.33
CA GLU A 309 -6.67 -20.98 -11.10
C GLU A 309 -7.95 -20.58 -11.85
N ALA A 310 -8.59 -21.51 -12.59
CA ALA A 310 -9.85 -21.23 -13.26
C ALA A 310 -10.95 -20.78 -12.28
N PHE A 311 -11.09 -21.46 -11.15
CA PHE A 311 -12.02 -21.07 -10.09
C PHE A 311 -11.71 -19.67 -9.53
N SER A 312 -10.43 -19.29 -9.39
CA SER A 312 -10.02 -17.97 -8.91
C SER A 312 -10.38 -16.82 -9.84
N PHE A 313 -10.47 -17.09 -11.15
CA PHE A 313 -10.99 -16.14 -12.14
C PHE A 313 -12.52 -16.15 -12.21
N GLY A 314 -13.19 -17.06 -11.49
CA GLY A 314 -14.64 -17.17 -11.48
C GLY A 314 -15.23 -17.41 -12.86
N VAL A 315 -14.51 -18.10 -13.76
CA VAL A 315 -15.00 -18.44 -15.11
C VAL A 315 -15.84 -19.73 -15.07
N PRO A 316 -16.78 -19.93 -16.02
CA PRO A 316 -17.49 -21.22 -16.12
C PRO A 316 -16.49 -22.35 -16.35
N PHE A 317 -16.52 -23.39 -15.52
CA PHE A 317 -15.55 -24.48 -15.56
C PHE A 317 -16.22 -25.86 -15.59
N ILE A 318 -15.70 -26.76 -16.42
CA ILE A 318 -16.15 -28.16 -16.53
C ILE A 318 -14.94 -29.08 -16.40
N CYS A 319 -14.99 -30.09 -15.54
CA CYS A 319 -13.87 -31.01 -15.39
C CYS A 319 -14.32 -32.40 -14.97
N THR A 320 -13.43 -33.37 -15.14
CA THR A 320 -13.66 -34.72 -14.60
C THR A 320 -13.53 -34.71 -13.08
N LYS A 321 -14.09 -35.72 -12.42
CA LYS A 321 -13.88 -35.95 -10.97
C LYS A 321 -12.40 -36.12 -10.57
N HIS A 322 -11.57 -36.61 -11.48
CA HIS A 322 -10.14 -36.77 -11.24
C HIS A 322 -9.39 -35.45 -11.35
N ALA A 323 -9.85 -34.55 -12.24
CA ALA A 323 -9.30 -33.22 -12.39
C ALA A 323 -9.61 -32.30 -11.20
N SER A 324 -10.76 -32.50 -10.54
CA SER A 324 -11.19 -31.76 -9.34
C SER A 324 -10.82 -32.42 -8.02
N THR A 325 -9.99 -33.48 -8.03
CA THR A 325 -9.50 -34.12 -6.80
C THR A 325 -8.81 -33.11 -5.87
N GLY A 326 -9.14 -33.14 -4.58
CA GLY A 326 -8.69 -32.17 -3.59
C GLY A 326 -9.42 -30.82 -3.62
N VAL A 327 -10.36 -30.59 -4.53
CA VAL A 327 -11.20 -29.37 -4.58
C VAL A 327 -12.60 -29.72 -4.08
N PRO A 328 -13.18 -28.97 -3.13
CA PRO A 328 -14.53 -29.24 -2.60
C PRO A 328 -15.60 -28.82 -3.60
N VAL A 329 -15.82 -29.65 -4.62
CA VAL A 329 -16.85 -29.48 -5.65
C VAL A 329 -18.05 -30.40 -5.38
N SER A 330 -19.23 -30.03 -5.87
CA SER A 330 -20.46 -30.86 -5.78
C SER A 330 -21.23 -30.95 -7.10
N ALA A 331 -21.03 -30.01 -8.02
CA ALA A 331 -21.78 -29.95 -9.27
C ALA A 331 -21.37 -31.08 -10.25
N PRO A 332 -22.31 -31.68 -11.00
CA PRO A 332 -22.00 -32.75 -11.96
C PRO A 332 -20.97 -32.38 -13.02
N TYR A 333 -20.98 -31.13 -13.49
CA TYR A 333 -20.02 -30.63 -14.47
C TYR A 333 -18.63 -30.36 -13.89
N HIS A 334 -18.48 -30.25 -12.57
CA HIS A 334 -17.16 -30.24 -11.90
C HIS A 334 -16.68 -31.65 -11.52
N GLN A 335 -17.51 -32.67 -11.75
CA GLN A 335 -17.25 -34.06 -11.37
C GLN A 335 -17.62 -35.03 -12.48
N ALA A 336 -17.39 -34.66 -13.73
CA ALA A 336 -17.74 -35.52 -14.85
C ALA A 336 -17.04 -36.89 -14.71
N ASP A 337 -17.81 -37.98 -14.79
CA ASP A 337 -17.28 -39.33 -14.57
C ASP A 337 -16.29 -39.79 -15.65
N SER A 338 -16.35 -39.16 -16.83
CA SER A 338 -15.51 -39.50 -17.97
C SER A 338 -15.24 -38.29 -18.86
N ILE A 339 -14.22 -38.41 -19.72
CA ILE A 339 -13.94 -37.43 -20.77
C ILE A 339 -15.13 -37.30 -21.73
N LYS A 340 -15.89 -38.37 -21.98
CA LYS A 340 -17.10 -38.30 -22.82
C LYS A 340 -18.20 -37.45 -22.16
N SER A 341 -18.36 -37.56 -20.85
CA SER A 341 -19.30 -36.71 -20.09
C SER A 341 -18.92 -35.24 -20.17
N VAL A 342 -17.61 -34.91 -20.12
CA VAL A 342 -17.12 -33.53 -20.36
C VAL A 342 -17.51 -33.05 -21.77
N ALA A 343 -17.30 -33.88 -22.80
CA ALA A 343 -17.71 -33.54 -24.17
C ALA A 343 -19.23 -33.29 -24.26
N THR A 344 -20.06 -34.13 -23.64
CA THR A 344 -21.51 -33.94 -23.61
C THR A 344 -21.92 -32.63 -22.96
N PHE A 345 -21.32 -32.23 -21.83
CA PHE A 345 -21.61 -30.92 -21.24
C PHE A 345 -21.23 -29.74 -22.15
N ILE A 346 -20.13 -29.87 -22.92
CA ILE A 346 -19.74 -28.86 -23.91
C ILE A 346 -20.77 -28.78 -25.05
N GLU A 347 -21.16 -29.94 -25.58
CA GLU A 347 -22.14 -30.06 -26.68
C GLU A 347 -23.51 -29.50 -26.25
N ASP A 348 -23.96 -29.83 -25.04
CA ASP A 348 -25.20 -29.31 -24.45
C ASP A 348 -25.17 -27.78 -24.31
N LEU A 349 -24.05 -27.20 -23.87
CA LEU A 349 -23.89 -25.73 -23.80
C LEU A 349 -23.88 -25.06 -25.18
N ALA A 350 -23.37 -25.73 -26.20
CA ALA A 350 -23.36 -25.21 -27.57
C ALA A 350 -24.76 -25.17 -28.18
N VAL A 351 -25.65 -26.07 -27.75
CA VAL A 351 -27.06 -26.13 -28.18
C VAL A 351 -27.97 -25.26 -27.28
N ASN A 352 -27.72 -25.26 -25.98
CA ASN A 352 -28.52 -24.57 -24.97
C ASN A 352 -27.63 -23.85 -23.94
N SER A 353 -27.52 -22.53 -24.09
CA SER A 353 -26.71 -21.68 -23.21
C SER A 353 -27.28 -21.48 -21.80
N GLY A 354 -28.48 -22.00 -21.49
CA GLY A 354 -29.19 -21.74 -20.24
C GLY A 354 -28.46 -22.20 -18.98
N GLN A 355 -27.51 -23.14 -19.09
CA GLN A 355 -26.71 -23.60 -17.94
C GLN A 355 -25.45 -22.79 -17.69
N LEU A 356 -25.03 -21.91 -18.62
CA LEU A 356 -23.76 -21.21 -18.53
C LEU A 356 -23.66 -20.33 -17.27
N GLU A 357 -24.71 -19.58 -16.96
CA GLU A 357 -24.76 -18.72 -15.76
C GLU A 357 -24.75 -19.53 -14.47
N SER A 358 -25.42 -20.69 -14.44
CA SER A 358 -25.37 -21.58 -13.27
C SER A 358 -23.96 -22.14 -13.07
N ILE A 359 -23.28 -22.59 -14.13
CA ILE A 359 -21.90 -23.07 -14.05
C ILE A 359 -20.97 -21.96 -13.56
N TRP A 360 -21.18 -20.72 -14.00
CA TRP A 360 -20.43 -19.55 -13.56
C TRP A 360 -20.58 -19.29 -12.06
N GLN A 361 -21.82 -19.24 -11.57
CA GLN A 361 -22.12 -19.01 -10.16
C GLN A 361 -21.54 -20.11 -9.27
N GLU A 362 -21.69 -21.38 -9.66
CA GLU A 362 -21.12 -22.51 -8.92
C GLU A 362 -19.58 -22.49 -8.93
N SER A 363 -18.95 -22.12 -10.07
CA SER A 363 -17.49 -22.03 -10.15
C SER A 363 -16.93 -20.95 -9.21
N ARG A 364 -17.64 -19.83 -9.03
CA ARG A 364 -17.32 -18.81 -8.01
C ARG A 364 -17.54 -19.34 -6.59
N ALA A 365 -18.67 -20.00 -6.32
CA ALA A 365 -18.95 -20.57 -5.02
C ALA A 365 -17.87 -21.57 -4.56
N VAL A 366 -17.34 -22.39 -5.48
CA VAL A 366 -16.21 -23.29 -5.20
C VAL A 366 -14.99 -22.52 -4.72
N PHE A 367 -14.60 -21.44 -5.41
CA PHE A 367 -13.44 -20.65 -5.00
C PHE A 367 -13.66 -19.89 -3.70
N ASP A 368 -14.85 -19.34 -3.47
CA ASP A 368 -15.21 -18.66 -2.23
C ASP A 368 -15.23 -19.63 -1.02
N ASN A 369 -15.49 -20.91 -1.25
CA ASN A 369 -15.38 -21.93 -0.20
C ASN A 369 -13.94 -22.38 0.01
N LEU A 370 -13.13 -22.45 -1.06
CA LEU A 370 -11.70 -22.72 -0.99
C LEU A 370 -10.93 -21.60 -0.28
N SER A 371 -11.23 -20.33 -0.52
CA SER A 371 -10.54 -19.18 0.08
C SER A 371 -10.70 -19.10 1.60
N LYS A 372 -11.72 -19.78 2.14
CA LYS A 372 -11.94 -19.95 3.58
C LYS A 372 -11.08 -21.05 4.20
N LYS A 373 -10.47 -21.93 3.38
CA LYS A 373 -9.56 -22.98 3.86
C LYS A 373 -8.21 -22.41 4.25
N LEU A 374 -7.40 -23.27 4.89
CA LEU A 374 -6.08 -22.91 5.38
C LEU A 374 -5.12 -22.68 4.19
N SER A 375 -4.66 -21.45 4.04
CA SER A 375 -3.66 -21.06 3.03
C SER A 375 -2.25 -21.10 3.62
N PHE A 376 -1.22 -21.10 2.77
CA PHE A 376 0.18 -21.06 3.20
C PHE A 376 0.48 -19.86 4.11
N GLY A 377 0.00 -18.67 3.78
CA GLY A 377 0.18 -17.47 4.61
C GLY A 377 -0.39 -17.64 6.02
N LYS A 378 -1.65 -18.07 6.12
CA LYS A 378 -2.32 -18.31 7.41
C LYS A 378 -1.65 -19.44 8.20
N TYR A 379 -1.19 -20.48 7.52
CA TYR A 379 -0.49 -21.60 8.13
C TYR A 379 0.84 -21.17 8.76
N VAL A 380 1.65 -20.43 8.01
CA VAL A 380 2.93 -19.90 8.49
C VAL A 380 2.71 -18.91 9.63
N GLU A 381 1.70 -18.03 9.57
CA GLU A 381 1.35 -17.13 10.69
C GLU A 381 1.09 -17.90 11.98
N GLN A 382 0.31 -18.99 11.92
CA GLN A 382 -0.01 -19.84 13.07
C GLN A 382 1.21 -20.54 13.66
N ILE A 383 2.14 -20.99 12.82
CA ILE A 383 3.36 -21.67 13.27
C ILE A 383 4.37 -20.66 13.81
N ALA A 384 4.54 -19.54 13.14
CA ALA A 384 5.58 -18.58 13.45
C ALA A 384 5.35 -17.87 14.80
N ASP A 385 4.09 -17.80 15.26
CA ASP A 385 3.70 -17.18 16.53
C ASP A 385 4.33 -15.78 16.71
N VAL A 386 4.31 -15.01 15.62
CA VAL A 386 4.89 -13.68 15.57
C VAL A 386 3.85 -12.66 15.99
N ARG A 387 4.12 -11.95 17.08
CA ARG A 387 3.36 -10.76 17.42
C ARG A 387 3.64 -9.65 16.39
N PRO A 388 2.60 -9.03 15.80
CA PRO A 388 2.78 -7.85 14.95
C PRO A 388 3.46 -6.71 15.70
N LEU A 389 4.27 -5.92 15.00
CA LEU A 389 4.87 -4.72 15.59
C LEU A 389 3.85 -3.58 15.62
N ILE A 390 3.10 -3.40 14.54
CA ILE A 390 2.03 -2.42 14.42
C ILE A 390 0.74 -3.10 13.93
N SER A 391 -0.37 -2.82 14.59
CA SER A 391 -1.71 -3.05 14.02
C SER A 391 -2.23 -1.75 13.40
N VAL A 392 -2.56 -1.78 12.13
CA VAL A 392 -3.10 -0.65 11.35
C VAL A 392 -4.61 -0.78 11.29
N VAL A 393 -5.34 0.07 12.00
CA VAL A 393 -6.80 0.12 12.01
C VAL A 393 -7.28 1.08 10.93
N MET A 394 -8.15 0.60 10.03
CA MET A 394 -8.62 1.38 8.88
C MET A 394 -10.16 1.46 8.87
N PRO A 395 -10.77 2.44 9.57
CA PRO A 395 -12.22 2.62 9.56
C PRO A 395 -12.69 3.03 8.15
N THR A 396 -13.64 2.28 7.59
CA THR A 396 -14.04 2.40 6.17
C THR A 396 -15.54 2.58 6.05
N PHE A 397 -15.95 3.66 5.39
CA PHE A 397 -17.36 3.89 5.04
C PHE A 397 -17.50 4.83 3.84
N LYS A 398 -18.10 4.36 2.73
CA LYS A 398 -18.39 5.18 1.53
C LYS A 398 -17.17 5.84 0.88
N VAL A 399 -16.06 5.12 0.77
CA VAL A 399 -14.77 5.63 0.26
C VAL A 399 -14.23 4.81 -0.92
N GLU A 400 -15.08 4.06 -1.62
CA GLU A 400 -14.66 3.13 -2.70
C GLU A 400 -13.67 3.75 -3.69
N LYS A 401 -13.89 5.03 -4.04
CA LYS A 401 -13.04 5.78 -4.99
C LYS A 401 -11.56 5.84 -4.60
N TYR A 402 -11.26 5.84 -3.30
CA TYR A 402 -9.91 6.09 -2.76
C TYR A 402 -9.34 4.87 -2.03
N PHE A 403 -10.21 3.98 -1.55
CA PHE A 403 -9.84 2.93 -0.61
C PHE A 403 -8.78 1.96 -1.17
N GLU A 404 -8.85 1.61 -2.45
CA GLU A 404 -7.86 0.73 -3.08
C GLU A 404 -6.44 1.32 -3.05
N GLN A 405 -6.30 2.63 -3.28
CA GLN A 405 -5.01 3.32 -3.14
C GLN A 405 -4.53 3.28 -1.67
N CYS A 406 -5.44 3.55 -0.74
CA CYS A 406 -5.15 3.59 0.69
C CYS A 406 -4.61 2.24 1.20
N ILE A 407 -5.40 1.17 1.05
CA ILE A 407 -5.01 -0.17 1.54
C ILE A 407 -3.76 -0.69 0.82
N SER A 408 -3.58 -0.38 -0.47
CA SER A 408 -2.34 -0.70 -1.19
C SER A 408 -1.11 0.01 -0.60
N SER A 409 -1.24 1.25 -0.13
CA SER A 409 -0.13 1.97 0.51
C SER A 409 0.27 1.36 1.87
N VAL A 410 -0.70 0.74 2.57
CA VAL A 410 -0.47 0.04 3.85
C VAL A 410 0.13 -1.36 3.63
N THR A 411 -0.37 -2.15 2.67
CA THR A 411 0.19 -3.48 2.37
C THR A 411 1.62 -3.42 1.81
N ASN A 412 1.98 -2.30 1.20
CA ASN A 412 3.32 -2.05 0.63
C ASN A 412 4.31 -1.36 1.59
N GLN A 413 4.01 -1.26 2.88
CA GLN A 413 4.96 -0.72 3.86
C GLN A 413 6.26 -1.55 3.91
N THR A 414 7.40 -0.88 4.13
CA THR A 414 8.72 -1.52 4.30
C THR A 414 8.77 -2.35 5.58
N LEU A 415 8.12 -1.88 6.65
CA LEU A 415 7.88 -2.68 7.85
C LEU A 415 6.91 -3.82 7.54
N ARG A 416 7.43 -5.04 7.36
CA ARG A 416 6.59 -6.19 6.96
C ARG A 416 5.77 -6.78 8.09
N ASN A 417 6.33 -6.88 9.31
CA ASN A 417 5.67 -7.45 10.48
C ASN A 417 4.56 -6.53 11.04
N ILE A 418 3.49 -6.38 10.27
CA ILE A 418 2.31 -5.58 10.57
C ILE A 418 1.04 -6.41 10.43
N GLU A 419 -0.01 -5.95 11.09
CA GLU A 419 -1.37 -6.47 10.98
C GLU A 419 -2.25 -5.35 10.44
N ILE A 420 -3.13 -5.64 9.47
CA ILE A 420 -3.95 -4.63 8.79
C ILE A 420 -5.41 -4.97 9.04
N ILE A 421 -6.15 -4.08 9.67
CA ILE A 421 -7.51 -4.32 10.16
C ILE A 421 -8.46 -3.30 9.53
N PRO A 422 -8.89 -3.51 8.27
CA PRO A 422 -9.92 -2.69 7.69
C PRO A 422 -11.28 -3.04 8.29
N VAL A 423 -12.04 -2.02 8.66
CA VAL A 423 -13.35 -2.16 9.30
C VAL A 423 -14.40 -1.52 8.41
N ASP A 424 -15.18 -2.34 7.73
CA ASP A 424 -16.32 -1.91 6.92
C ASP A 424 -17.51 -1.61 7.83
N ASP A 425 -17.80 -0.33 8.03
CA ASP A 425 -18.91 0.17 8.86
C ASP A 425 -20.23 0.22 8.07
N GLY A 426 -20.52 -0.87 7.36
CA GLY A 426 -21.75 -1.06 6.58
C GLY A 426 -21.80 -0.20 5.32
N SER A 427 -20.69 -0.12 4.58
CA SER A 427 -20.59 0.66 3.35
C SER A 427 -21.59 0.14 2.29
N PRO A 428 -22.38 1.02 1.65
CA PRO A 428 -23.28 0.62 0.56
C PRO A 428 -22.58 0.52 -0.80
N ASP A 429 -21.28 0.79 -0.87
CA ASP A 429 -20.44 0.74 -2.07
C ASP A 429 -19.49 -0.47 -2.02
N ARG A 430 -18.56 -0.62 -2.97
CA ARG A 430 -17.72 -1.83 -3.08
C ARG A 430 -16.57 -1.92 -2.07
N CYS A 431 -16.57 -1.12 -0.99
CA CYS A 431 -15.50 -1.17 0.01
C CYS A 431 -15.33 -2.58 0.61
N GLY A 432 -16.42 -3.25 0.98
CA GLY A 432 -16.37 -4.61 1.52
C GLY A 432 -15.75 -5.62 0.54
N GLU A 433 -16.11 -5.54 -0.74
CA GLU A 433 -15.52 -6.40 -1.79
C GLU A 433 -14.02 -6.14 -1.98
N ILE A 434 -13.59 -4.87 -1.91
CA ILE A 434 -12.16 -4.51 -1.97
C ILE A 434 -11.41 -5.12 -0.78
N MET A 435 -11.96 -5.02 0.45
CA MET A 435 -11.34 -5.62 1.64
C MET A 435 -11.14 -7.13 1.51
N ASP A 436 -12.20 -7.84 1.10
CA ASP A 436 -12.17 -9.30 0.94
C ASP A 436 -11.15 -9.74 -0.10
N ARG A 437 -11.02 -8.97 -1.19
CA ARG A 437 -9.99 -9.22 -2.21
C ARG A 437 -8.59 -9.08 -1.61
N PHE A 438 -8.30 -7.97 -0.92
CA PHE A 438 -7.01 -7.76 -0.28
C PHE A 438 -6.72 -8.83 0.78
N ALA A 439 -7.71 -9.27 1.56
CA ALA A 439 -7.57 -10.38 2.52
C ALA A 439 -7.28 -11.74 1.86
N SER A 440 -7.72 -11.94 0.61
CA SER A 440 -7.39 -13.13 -0.18
C SER A 440 -5.96 -13.09 -0.74
N GLU A 441 -5.41 -11.90 -0.95
CA GLU A 441 -4.07 -11.67 -1.52
C GLU A 441 -3.00 -11.60 -0.42
N ASP A 442 -3.32 -10.98 0.71
CA ASP A 442 -2.45 -10.71 1.84
C ASP A 442 -3.10 -11.18 3.15
N PHE A 443 -2.56 -12.25 3.74
CA PHE A 443 -3.08 -12.84 4.96
C PHE A 443 -2.96 -11.92 6.20
N ARG A 444 -2.15 -10.84 6.11
CA ARG A 444 -2.05 -9.82 7.16
C ARG A 444 -3.29 -8.93 7.23
N VAL A 445 -4.09 -8.89 6.15
CA VAL A 445 -5.34 -8.13 6.08
C VAL A 445 -6.48 -8.94 6.71
N LYS A 446 -7.06 -8.39 7.77
CA LYS A 446 -8.07 -9.03 8.63
C LYS A 446 -9.33 -8.16 8.64
N PRO A 447 -10.21 -8.32 7.65
CA PRO A 447 -11.37 -7.47 7.51
C PRO A 447 -12.41 -7.74 8.61
N ILE A 448 -13.07 -6.67 9.04
CA ILE A 448 -14.22 -6.71 9.95
C ILE A 448 -15.39 -6.06 9.23
N HIS A 449 -16.51 -6.78 9.07
CA HIS A 449 -17.75 -6.21 8.56
C HIS A 449 -18.75 -6.06 9.69
N GLN A 450 -19.30 -4.85 9.83
CA GLN A 450 -20.33 -4.55 10.82
C GLN A 450 -21.44 -3.69 10.21
N PRO A 451 -22.66 -3.69 10.77
CA PRO A 451 -23.65 -2.66 10.46
C PRO A 451 -23.10 -1.27 10.81
N ASN A 452 -23.54 -0.23 10.11
CA ASN A 452 -23.10 1.14 10.37
C ASN A 452 -23.39 1.55 11.83
N ARG A 453 -22.31 1.75 12.59
CA ARG A 453 -22.32 2.19 13.99
C ARG A 453 -21.51 3.48 14.19
N GLY A 454 -20.91 4.02 13.14
CA GLY A 454 -20.13 5.24 13.13
C GLY A 454 -18.63 5.01 13.32
N TYR A 455 -17.85 6.02 12.90
CA TYR A 455 -16.39 6.01 12.89
C TYR A 455 -15.76 5.52 14.20
N GLY A 456 -16.19 6.05 15.35
CA GLY A 456 -15.66 5.63 16.65
C GLY A 456 -15.88 4.16 16.96
N ALA A 457 -17.04 3.60 16.60
CA ALA A 457 -17.34 2.18 16.79
C ALA A 457 -16.48 1.32 15.86
N ALA A 458 -16.24 1.76 14.63
CA ALA A 458 -15.36 1.07 13.68
C ALA A 458 -13.90 1.05 14.17
N VAL A 459 -13.37 2.18 14.64
CA VAL A 459 -12.03 2.24 15.25
C VAL A 459 -11.94 1.31 16.46
N ASN A 460 -12.91 1.37 17.38
CA ASN A 460 -12.93 0.51 18.56
C ASN A 460 -13.02 -0.98 18.21
N ALA A 461 -13.78 -1.35 17.19
CA ALA A 461 -13.83 -2.73 16.68
C ALA A 461 -12.45 -3.20 16.22
N GLY A 462 -11.71 -2.35 15.50
CA GLY A 462 -10.32 -2.61 15.11
C GLY A 462 -9.38 -2.71 16.30
N LEU A 463 -9.47 -1.78 17.26
CA LEU A 463 -8.64 -1.77 18.48
C LEU A 463 -8.82 -3.04 19.33
N MET A 464 -10.04 -3.58 19.40
CA MET A 464 -10.32 -4.82 20.13
C MET A 464 -9.65 -6.05 19.51
N GLN A 465 -9.47 -6.07 18.18
CA GLN A 465 -8.81 -7.16 17.47
C GLN A 465 -7.29 -6.98 17.32
N ALA A 466 -6.80 -5.75 17.51
CA ALA A 466 -5.40 -5.41 17.32
C ALA A 466 -4.47 -6.15 18.29
N ARG A 467 -3.44 -6.81 17.73
CA ARG A 467 -2.42 -7.57 18.48
C ARG A 467 -1.05 -6.92 18.49
N GLY A 468 -0.89 -5.83 17.77
CA GLY A 468 0.35 -5.05 17.63
C GLY A 468 0.92 -4.61 18.97
N GLU A 469 2.24 -4.38 18.98
CA GLU A 469 2.88 -3.61 20.07
C GLU A 469 2.39 -2.15 20.04
N TYR A 470 2.23 -1.61 18.82
CA TYR A 470 1.72 -0.27 18.56
C TYR A 470 0.46 -0.33 17.67
N ILE A 471 -0.32 0.74 17.71
CA ILE A 471 -1.51 0.97 16.91
C ILE A 471 -1.27 2.17 15.98
N ALA A 472 -1.58 2.01 14.71
CA ALA A 472 -1.75 3.11 13.76
C ALA A 472 -3.22 3.19 13.36
N ILE A 473 -3.75 4.39 13.17
CA ILE A 473 -5.07 4.62 12.57
C ILE A 473 -4.81 5.23 11.20
N VAL A 474 -5.40 4.69 10.13
CA VAL A 474 -5.23 5.24 8.77
C VAL A 474 -6.61 5.51 8.18
N GLU A 475 -6.84 6.76 7.77
CA GLU A 475 -8.06 7.17 7.08
C GLU A 475 -8.10 6.59 5.67
N THR A 476 -9.26 6.10 5.29
CA THR A 476 -9.42 5.22 4.12
C THR A 476 -9.62 5.97 2.80
N ASP A 477 -9.65 7.30 2.84
CA ASP A 477 -9.61 8.20 1.70
C ASP A 477 -8.22 8.84 1.43
N ASP A 478 -7.23 8.48 2.23
CA ASP A 478 -5.84 8.96 2.22
C ASP A 478 -4.83 7.87 1.82
N TRP A 479 -3.54 8.18 1.82
CA TRP A 479 -2.46 7.18 1.65
C TRP A 479 -1.20 7.54 2.43
N VAL A 480 -0.34 6.55 2.68
CA VAL A 480 0.90 6.70 3.45
C VAL A 480 2.14 6.41 2.62
N GLU A 481 3.27 7.05 2.97
CA GLU A 481 4.57 6.80 2.35
C GLU A 481 5.10 5.41 2.74
N PRO A 482 5.85 4.71 1.85
CA PRO A 482 6.24 3.31 2.06
C PRO A 482 7.01 3.00 3.35
N ASP A 483 7.72 3.97 3.90
CA ASP A 483 8.60 3.83 5.08
C ASP A 483 8.06 4.53 6.33
N MET A 484 6.79 4.94 6.33
CA MET A 484 6.14 5.59 7.47
C MET A 484 6.18 4.70 8.72
N LEU A 485 5.62 3.49 8.62
CA LEU A 485 5.46 2.62 9.79
C LEU A 485 6.81 2.15 10.34
N GLU A 486 7.77 1.87 9.45
CA GLU A 486 9.14 1.51 9.82
C GLU A 486 9.81 2.64 10.60
N THR A 487 9.83 3.85 10.04
CA THR A 487 10.50 4.99 10.67
C THR A 487 9.87 5.35 12.01
N LEU A 488 8.54 5.35 12.10
CA LEU A 488 7.85 5.65 13.35
C LEU A 488 8.09 4.56 14.40
N TYR A 489 8.08 3.29 14.01
CA TYR A 489 8.37 2.17 14.92
C TYR A 489 9.81 2.24 15.45
N GLU A 490 10.80 2.42 14.57
CA GLU A 490 12.21 2.55 14.97
C GLU A 490 12.39 3.69 15.98
N LYS A 491 11.80 4.86 15.71
CA LYS A 491 11.84 6.00 16.63
C LYS A 491 11.16 5.67 17.96
N ALA A 492 10.03 4.97 17.95
CA ALA A 492 9.38 4.54 19.18
C ALA A 492 10.23 3.58 20.00
N LYS A 493 10.99 2.69 19.35
CA LYS A 493 11.90 1.75 20.02
C LYS A 493 13.18 2.42 20.52
N GLU A 494 13.71 3.40 19.82
CA GLU A 494 14.88 4.18 20.23
C GLU A 494 14.62 4.97 21.53
N SER A 495 13.40 5.52 21.68
CA SER A 495 13.04 6.38 22.81
C SER A 495 12.11 5.75 23.85
N ASP A 496 11.69 4.49 23.65
CA ASP A 496 10.61 3.82 24.40
C ASP A 496 9.33 4.66 24.52
N ALA A 497 8.94 5.34 23.45
CA ALA A 497 7.86 6.31 23.48
C ALA A 497 6.47 5.67 23.43
N ASN A 498 5.52 6.24 24.19
CA ASN A 498 4.11 5.86 24.11
C ASN A 498 3.44 6.39 22.83
N ILE A 499 3.92 7.52 22.30
CA ILE A 499 3.37 8.17 21.11
C ILE A 499 4.51 8.68 20.24
N VAL A 500 4.49 8.31 18.96
CA VAL A 500 5.37 8.87 17.94
C VAL A 500 4.52 9.40 16.79
N LYS A 501 4.75 10.65 16.40
CA LYS A 501 3.96 11.36 15.38
C LYS A 501 4.84 11.80 14.22
N GLY A 502 4.48 11.37 13.02
CA GLY A 502 5.01 11.88 11.77
C GLY A 502 4.28 13.15 11.32
N SER A 503 4.94 13.96 10.51
CA SER A 503 4.29 15.09 9.86
C SER A 503 3.52 14.62 8.61
N PHE A 504 2.82 15.49 7.90
CA PHE A 504 1.95 15.10 6.79
C PHE A 504 1.86 16.14 5.68
N ALA A 505 1.33 15.78 4.52
CA ALA A 505 1.08 16.70 3.40
C ALA A 505 -0.41 16.79 3.09
N LYS A 506 -0.92 18.01 2.93
CA LYS A 506 -2.30 18.28 2.48
C LYS A 506 -2.35 18.28 0.95
N HIS A 507 -3.26 17.48 0.41
CA HIS A 507 -3.53 17.37 -1.03
C HIS A 507 -4.88 17.99 -1.34
N HIS A 508 -4.87 19.02 -2.17
CA HIS A 508 -6.06 19.66 -2.70
C HIS A 508 -6.12 19.47 -4.21
N ASP A 509 -7.33 19.30 -4.75
CA ASP A 509 -7.51 19.14 -6.19
C ASP A 509 -6.92 20.33 -6.96
N GLY A 510 -6.07 20.03 -7.96
CA GLY A 510 -5.43 21.01 -8.82
C GLY A 510 -4.32 21.83 -8.16
N LYS A 511 -3.90 21.51 -6.92
CA LYS A 511 -2.82 22.20 -6.20
C LYS A 511 -1.67 21.24 -5.87
N PRO A 512 -0.43 21.73 -5.78
CA PRO A 512 0.68 20.93 -5.27
C PRO A 512 0.44 20.55 -3.80
N PRO A 513 1.02 19.43 -3.33
CA PRO A 513 0.95 19.03 -1.93
C PRO A 513 1.56 20.10 -1.02
N ALA A 514 0.87 20.42 0.06
CA ALA A 514 1.31 21.39 1.06
C ALA A 514 1.79 20.64 2.32
N PRO A 515 3.11 20.55 2.58
CA PRO A 515 3.62 19.89 3.77
C PRO A 515 3.25 20.67 5.03
N HIS A 516 2.83 19.95 6.06
CA HIS A 516 2.52 20.44 7.39
C HIS A 516 3.58 19.89 8.35
N ASN A 517 4.49 20.75 8.80
CA ASN A 517 5.70 20.40 9.56
C ASN A 517 5.58 20.81 11.04
N PHE A 518 6.48 20.29 11.87
CA PHE A 518 6.47 20.52 13.32
C PHE A 518 7.27 21.76 13.77
N ARG A 519 7.65 22.65 12.84
CA ARG A 519 8.58 23.76 13.12
C ARG A 519 8.10 24.75 14.18
N HIS A 520 6.80 24.82 14.42
CA HIS A 520 6.20 25.65 15.46
C HIS A 520 5.94 24.90 16.77
N VAL A 521 6.17 23.59 16.81
CA VAL A 521 5.92 22.73 17.98
C VAL A 521 7.22 22.37 18.68
N VAL A 522 8.28 22.12 17.92
CA VAL A 522 9.63 21.81 18.44
C VAL A 522 10.66 22.79 17.93
N ARG A 523 11.69 23.03 18.75
CA ARG A 523 12.86 23.80 18.30
C ARG A 523 13.67 22.98 17.30
N PRO A 524 14.41 23.63 16.39
CA PRO A 524 15.31 22.93 15.47
C PRO A 524 16.28 22.00 16.21
N GLY A 525 16.26 20.71 15.87
CA GLY A 525 17.12 19.68 16.48
C GLY A 525 16.47 18.95 17.67
N GLU A 526 15.32 19.42 18.16
CA GLU A 526 14.49 18.71 19.12
C GLU A 526 13.41 17.90 18.39
N ASN A 527 13.14 16.69 18.88
CA ASN A 527 12.00 15.84 18.51
C ASN A 527 11.16 15.45 19.74
N SER A 528 11.60 15.94 20.91
CA SER A 528 11.10 15.83 22.27
C SER A 528 10.00 16.82 22.65
N VAL A 529 8.74 16.46 22.96
CA VAL A 529 7.76 17.41 23.51
C VAL A 529 6.94 16.82 24.64
N LYS A 530 6.90 17.53 25.77
CA LYS A 530 6.01 17.22 26.87
C LYS A 530 4.68 17.96 26.70
N PRO A 531 3.53 17.26 26.62
CA PRO A 531 2.23 17.88 26.44
C PRO A 531 1.87 18.93 27.49
N VAL A 532 2.29 18.73 28.74
CA VAL A 532 2.06 19.70 29.85
C VAL A 532 2.83 21.01 29.69
N GLU A 533 3.90 21.03 28.89
CA GLU A 533 4.76 22.20 28.71
C GLU A 533 4.57 22.88 27.34
N SER A 534 3.77 22.31 26.43
CA SER A 534 3.62 22.83 25.07
C SER A 534 2.15 23.03 24.68
N LEU A 535 1.75 24.29 24.66
CA LEU A 535 0.44 24.67 24.15
C LEU A 535 0.36 24.45 22.63
N GLU A 536 1.46 24.68 21.93
CA GLU A 536 1.62 24.49 20.49
C GLU A 536 1.27 23.06 20.07
N LEU A 537 1.75 22.06 20.83
CA LEU A 537 1.38 20.65 20.61
C LEU A 537 -0.10 20.40 20.90
N MET A 538 -0.62 20.94 22.01
CA MET A 538 -2.01 20.72 22.42
C MET A 538 -3.01 21.33 21.43
N ILE A 539 -2.67 22.46 20.80
CA ILE A 539 -3.49 23.09 19.77
C ILE A 539 -3.16 22.68 18.33
N TYR A 540 -2.14 21.83 18.15
CA TYR A 540 -1.82 21.29 16.85
C TYR A 540 -3.00 20.49 16.27
N GLU A 541 -3.12 20.48 14.95
CA GLU A 541 -4.18 19.76 14.24
C GLU A 541 -4.20 18.28 14.65
N SER A 542 -5.36 17.76 15.06
CA SER A 542 -5.49 16.44 15.70
C SER A 542 -4.72 15.34 14.96
N SER A 543 -4.89 15.27 13.63
CA SER A 543 -4.13 14.43 12.69
C SER A 543 -3.67 13.09 13.29
N ILE A 544 -4.59 12.41 13.99
CA ILE A 544 -4.29 11.21 14.79
C ILE A 544 -3.75 10.07 13.93
N TRP A 545 -4.09 10.13 12.64
CA TRP A 545 -3.69 9.19 11.60
C TRP A 545 -2.22 9.28 11.19
N SER A 546 -1.51 10.34 11.60
CA SER A 546 -0.07 10.50 11.35
C SER A 546 0.81 9.94 12.48
N ALA A 547 0.21 9.26 13.46
CA ALA A 547 0.90 8.77 14.64
C ALA A 547 0.77 7.25 14.84
N ILE A 548 1.70 6.70 15.62
CA ILE A 548 1.56 5.39 16.24
C ILE A 548 1.48 5.52 17.77
N TYR A 549 0.69 4.66 18.38
CA TYR A 549 0.38 4.68 19.81
C TYR A 549 0.70 3.31 20.43
N LYS A 550 1.47 3.28 21.51
CA LYS A 550 1.81 2.03 22.20
C LYS A 550 0.53 1.41 22.76
N LYS A 551 0.24 0.17 22.38
CA LYS A 551 -1.05 -0.47 22.73
C LYS A 551 -1.22 -0.61 24.25
N SER A 552 -0.16 -1.00 24.96
CA SER A 552 -0.21 -1.15 26.42
C SER A 552 -0.54 0.17 27.12
N PHE A 553 -0.07 1.30 26.59
CA PHE A 553 -0.40 2.64 27.09
C PHE A 553 -1.89 2.96 26.88
N LEU A 554 -2.44 2.68 25.69
CA LEU A 554 -3.87 2.85 25.45
C LEU A 554 -4.72 1.98 26.38
N ASP A 555 -4.33 0.71 26.56
CA ASP A 555 -5.03 -0.25 27.42
C ASP A 555 -4.99 0.17 28.91
N GLU A 556 -3.81 0.58 29.40
CA GLU A 556 -3.60 1.03 30.79
C GLU A 556 -4.50 2.22 31.15
N HIS A 557 -4.58 3.21 30.26
CA HIS A 557 -5.41 4.40 30.46
C HIS A 557 -6.88 4.21 30.04
N GLN A 558 -7.24 3.03 29.51
CA GLN A 558 -8.57 2.69 28.99
C GLN A 558 -9.04 3.65 27.89
N ILE A 559 -8.11 4.09 27.04
CA ILE A 559 -8.39 5.05 25.97
C ILE A 559 -9.13 4.34 24.83
N LYS A 560 -10.27 4.91 24.43
CA LYS A 560 -11.11 4.44 23.32
C LYS A 560 -11.50 5.59 22.42
N MET A 561 -11.82 5.29 21.16
CA MET A 561 -12.42 6.27 20.27
C MET A 561 -13.85 6.54 20.72
N LEU A 562 -14.24 7.81 20.82
CA LEU A 562 -15.57 8.18 21.28
C LEU A 562 -16.65 7.68 20.30
N GLU A 563 -17.65 6.93 20.76
CA GLU A 563 -18.79 6.48 19.93
C GLU A 563 -19.93 7.51 19.94
N THR A 564 -19.91 8.45 19.00
CA THR A 564 -20.97 9.45 18.80
C THR A 564 -21.62 9.28 17.44
N SER A 565 -22.92 9.57 17.36
CA SER A 565 -23.68 9.46 16.11
C SER A 565 -23.27 10.54 15.09
N GLY A 566 -22.85 10.05 13.91
CA GLY A 566 -22.29 10.84 12.82
C GLY A 566 -20.90 11.41 13.16
N ALA A 567 -19.98 11.43 12.19
CA ALA A 567 -18.61 11.95 12.39
C ALA A 567 -18.61 13.37 12.99
N ALA A 568 -18.18 13.44 14.25
CA ALA A 568 -18.33 14.59 15.13
C ALA A 568 -17.02 14.78 15.90
N PHE A 569 -15.95 15.19 15.22
CA PHE A 569 -14.68 15.63 15.84
C PHE A 569 -14.12 14.70 16.94
N GLN A 570 -14.27 13.38 16.74
CA GLN A 570 -13.86 12.33 17.70
C GLN A 570 -12.32 12.28 17.87
N ASP A 571 -11.61 12.67 16.82
CA ASP A 571 -10.16 12.80 16.75
C ASP A 571 -9.61 13.85 17.73
N VAL A 572 -10.37 14.92 18.00
CA VAL A 572 -10.01 15.93 19.01
C VAL A 572 -9.99 15.31 20.41
N VAL A 573 -11.00 14.51 20.75
CA VAL A 573 -11.07 13.81 22.03
C VAL A 573 -9.91 12.83 22.16
N TRP A 574 -9.67 12.03 21.12
CA TRP A 574 -8.54 11.10 21.08
C TRP A 574 -7.20 11.79 21.28
N LYS A 575 -6.91 12.87 20.51
CA LYS A 575 -5.68 13.66 20.66
C LYS A 575 -5.53 14.13 22.09
N PHE A 576 -6.55 14.81 22.63
CA PHE A 576 -6.44 15.48 23.92
C PHE A 576 -6.21 14.48 25.06
N VAL A 577 -6.96 13.37 25.06
CA VAL A 577 -6.84 12.34 26.09
C VAL A 577 -5.50 11.60 26.00
N THR A 578 -5.06 11.22 24.79
CA THR A 578 -3.76 10.55 24.61
C THR A 578 -2.59 11.46 24.97
N TYR A 579 -2.63 12.74 24.60
CA TYR A 579 -1.56 13.67 24.95
C TYR A 579 -1.55 14.01 26.43
N ALA A 580 -2.71 14.23 27.05
CA ALA A 580 -2.77 14.52 28.48
C ALA A 580 -2.26 13.34 29.35
N SER A 581 -2.42 12.11 28.86
CA SER A 581 -1.94 10.90 29.51
C SER A 581 -0.47 10.57 29.22
N ALA A 582 0.12 11.16 28.19
CA ALA A 582 1.52 10.91 27.82
C ALA A 582 2.47 11.87 28.53
N ASP A 583 3.58 11.35 29.05
CA ASP A 583 4.67 12.18 29.57
C ASP A 583 5.38 12.95 28.45
N GLU A 584 5.49 12.31 27.28
CA GLU A 584 6.25 12.81 26.15
C GLU A 584 5.69 12.29 24.81
N VAL A 585 5.78 13.11 23.76
CA VAL A 585 5.42 12.79 22.38
C VAL A 585 6.64 13.00 21.49
N ILE A 586 7.05 11.97 20.76
CA ILE A 586 8.17 12.06 19.81
C ILE A 586 7.65 12.53 18.45
N LEU A 587 8.29 13.55 17.88
CA LEU A 587 7.93 14.11 16.59
C LEU A 587 8.97 13.76 15.51
N VAL A 588 8.50 13.36 14.33
CA VAL A 588 9.35 13.10 13.16
C VAL A 588 8.96 14.03 12.02
N ASP A 589 9.79 15.05 11.77
CA ASP A 589 9.53 16.13 10.81
C ASP A 589 9.74 15.71 9.35
N ARG A 590 8.97 14.72 8.92
CA ARG A 590 8.91 14.22 7.54
C ARG A 590 7.45 13.96 7.16
N PRO A 591 6.96 14.40 5.98
CA PRO A 591 5.56 14.26 5.60
C PRO A 591 5.29 12.83 5.14
N PHE A 592 5.02 11.93 6.09
CA PHE A 592 4.78 10.51 5.83
C PHE A 592 3.37 10.19 5.38
N TYR A 593 2.43 11.07 5.70
CA TYR A 593 1.02 10.82 5.48
C TYR A 593 0.48 11.86 4.50
N ASN A 594 -0.32 11.41 3.54
CA ASN A 594 -0.86 12.25 2.49
C ASN A 594 -2.38 12.41 2.69
N TYR A 595 -2.77 13.56 3.25
CA TYR A 595 -4.13 13.88 3.62
C TYR A 595 -4.87 14.59 2.48
N ARG A 596 -5.95 13.98 1.99
CA ARG A 596 -6.82 14.52 0.94
C ARG A 596 -7.84 15.48 1.54
N VAL A 597 -7.68 16.76 1.25
CA VAL A 597 -8.56 17.78 1.81
C VAL A 597 -9.80 17.96 0.92
N PHE A 598 -10.98 17.97 1.56
CA PHE A 598 -12.29 18.07 0.90
C PHE A 598 -12.63 16.92 -0.05
N ALA A 599 -12.25 15.70 0.31
CA ALA A 599 -12.79 14.52 -0.36
C ALA A 599 -14.33 14.58 -0.39
N ALA A 600 -14.91 14.26 -1.55
CA ALA A 600 -16.35 14.25 -1.74
C ALA A 600 -17.03 13.39 -0.66
N GLY A 601 -17.97 13.96 0.09
CA GLY A 601 -18.64 13.29 1.20
C GLY A 601 -18.05 13.54 2.60
N SER A 602 -17.00 14.36 2.73
CA SER A 602 -16.40 14.71 4.02
C SER A 602 -17.43 15.27 5.01
N SER A 603 -17.45 14.69 6.22
CA SER A 603 -18.35 15.11 7.31
C SER A 603 -18.08 16.52 7.83
N SER A 604 -16.87 17.04 7.63
CA SER A 604 -16.45 18.37 8.08
C SER A 604 -17.19 19.50 7.36
N ALA A 605 -17.91 19.21 6.26
CA ALA A 605 -18.71 20.16 5.49
C ALA A 605 -20.20 20.21 5.89
N ALA A 606 -20.67 19.38 6.83
CA ALA A 606 -22.09 19.31 7.20
C ALA A 606 -22.52 20.46 8.13
N ASN A 607 -23.58 21.21 7.77
CA ASN A 607 -24.03 22.41 8.49
C ASN A 607 -24.93 22.16 9.73
N GLY A 608 -25.39 20.93 9.98
CA GLY A 608 -26.39 20.63 11.03
C GLY A 608 -25.82 20.10 12.36
N LYS A 609 -24.64 20.57 12.79
CA LYS A 609 -23.94 20.07 13.99
C LYS A 609 -23.29 21.19 14.81
N GLU A 610 -24.03 22.24 15.12
CA GLU A 610 -23.52 23.39 15.86
C GLU A 610 -23.14 23.06 17.31
N LYS A 611 -23.81 22.09 17.96
CA LYS A 611 -23.50 21.69 19.35
C LYS A 611 -22.46 20.58 19.49
N ALA A 612 -22.01 19.96 18.40
CA ALA A 612 -21.08 18.83 18.45
C ALA A 612 -19.75 19.19 19.12
N HIS A 613 -19.27 20.42 18.93
CA HIS A 613 -18.08 20.96 19.60
C HIS A 613 -18.17 20.79 21.12
N PHE A 614 -19.20 21.36 21.74
CA PHE A 614 -19.36 21.35 23.20
C PHE A 614 -19.58 19.95 23.77
N VAL A 615 -20.24 19.06 23.03
CA VAL A 615 -20.37 17.65 23.44
C VAL A 615 -19.01 16.96 23.52
N ASN A 616 -18.14 17.17 22.54
CA ASN A 616 -16.80 16.57 22.53
C ASN A 616 -15.90 17.14 23.62
N TYR A 617 -15.94 18.45 23.85
CA TYR A 617 -15.17 19.05 24.94
C TYR A 617 -15.73 18.67 26.32
N GLY A 618 -17.05 18.53 26.47
CA GLY A 618 -17.64 17.90 27.65
C GLY A 618 -17.06 16.50 27.90
N LYS A 619 -16.88 15.69 26.85
CA LYS A 619 -16.23 14.37 26.96
C LYS A 619 -14.75 14.43 27.30
N ILE A 620 -14.01 15.39 26.75
CA ILE A 620 -12.61 15.62 27.15
C ILE A 620 -12.54 15.94 28.64
N LYS A 621 -13.39 16.86 29.12
CA LYS A 621 -13.46 17.21 30.54
C LYS A 621 -13.80 16.00 31.41
N ASP A 622 -14.81 15.21 31.03
CA ASP A 622 -15.19 13.97 31.72
C ASP A 622 -13.99 13.01 31.86
N GLU A 623 -13.26 12.76 30.76
CA GLU A 623 -12.09 11.86 30.76
C GLU A 623 -10.92 12.42 31.57
N LEU A 624 -10.62 13.71 31.44
CA LEU A 624 -9.56 14.35 32.23
C LEU A 624 -9.88 14.33 33.73
N LEU A 625 -11.15 14.51 34.12
CA LEU A 625 -11.58 14.39 35.51
C LEU A 625 -11.45 12.94 35.99
N ARG A 626 -11.90 11.96 35.19
CA ARG A 626 -11.75 10.53 35.50
C ARG A 626 -10.29 10.15 35.74
N MET A 627 -9.37 10.72 34.96
CA MET A 627 -7.93 10.48 35.05
C MET A 627 -7.22 11.33 36.11
N GLY A 628 -7.90 12.28 36.76
CA GLY A 628 -7.27 13.22 37.69
C GLY A 628 -6.33 14.23 37.03
N LEU A 629 -6.50 14.49 35.73
CA LEU A 629 -5.64 15.33 34.89
C LEU A 629 -6.25 16.71 34.60
N PHE A 630 -7.53 16.95 34.91
CA PHE A 630 -8.21 18.18 34.51
C PHE A 630 -7.56 19.45 35.06
N GLU A 631 -7.17 19.49 36.34
CA GLU A 631 -6.51 20.67 36.92
C GLU A 631 -5.21 21.04 36.19
N LYS A 632 -4.44 20.02 35.77
CA LYS A 632 -3.17 20.17 35.05
C LYS A 632 -3.37 20.67 33.61
N PHE A 633 -4.50 20.30 32.99
CA PHE A 633 -4.76 20.56 31.57
C PHE A 633 -5.90 21.56 31.30
N SER A 634 -6.53 22.13 32.32
CA SER A 634 -7.70 23.02 32.19
C SER A 634 -7.43 24.24 31.32
N ASN A 635 -6.27 24.88 31.46
CA ASN A 635 -5.88 26.01 30.60
C ASN A 635 -5.75 25.59 29.13
N PHE A 636 -5.10 24.46 28.84
CA PHE A 636 -5.01 23.94 27.48
C PHE A 636 -6.40 23.60 26.91
N TYR A 637 -7.28 23.06 27.75
CA TYR A 637 -8.64 22.69 27.40
C TYR A 637 -9.47 23.91 26.99
N TYR A 638 -9.41 25.01 27.74
CA TYR A 638 -10.12 26.24 27.40
C TYR A 638 -9.49 26.95 26.19
N ILE A 639 -8.15 27.06 26.15
CA ILE A 639 -7.47 27.74 25.06
C ILE A 639 -7.72 27.01 23.73
N HIS A 640 -7.67 25.68 23.69
CA HIS A 640 -7.96 24.93 22.46
C HIS A 640 -9.38 25.20 21.93
N GLN A 641 -10.39 25.30 22.83
CA GLN A 641 -11.76 25.68 22.43
C GLN A 641 -11.82 27.06 21.78
N PHE A 642 -11.08 28.03 22.34
CA PHE A 642 -11.03 29.38 21.78
C PHE A 642 -10.55 29.38 20.32
N PHE A 643 -9.51 28.60 20.01
CA PHE A 643 -9.04 28.47 18.63
C PHE A 643 -10.09 27.82 17.72
N ASP A 644 -10.76 26.77 18.18
CA ASP A 644 -11.81 26.08 17.43
C ASP A 644 -13.03 26.96 17.15
N PHE A 645 -13.30 27.98 17.98
CA PHE A 645 -14.40 28.92 17.74
C PHE A 645 -14.28 29.61 16.38
N VAL A 646 -13.06 29.85 15.88
CA VAL A 646 -12.85 30.44 14.54
C VAL A 646 -13.43 29.54 13.44
N PHE A 647 -13.13 28.25 13.48
CA PHE A 647 -13.62 27.29 12.49
C PHE A 647 -15.16 27.20 12.50
N HIS A 648 -15.75 27.09 13.68
CA HIS A 648 -17.21 26.99 13.82
C HIS A 648 -17.92 28.29 13.41
N SER A 649 -17.38 29.46 13.78
CA SER A 649 -17.96 30.75 13.41
C SER A 649 -17.95 31.00 11.91
N ASN A 650 -16.91 30.53 11.21
CA ASN A 650 -16.80 30.69 9.76
C ASN A 650 -17.73 29.75 8.97
N ARG A 651 -18.07 28.59 9.54
CA ARG A 651 -18.90 27.56 8.89
C ARG A 651 -20.40 27.76 9.15
N LEU A 652 -20.78 28.11 10.37
CA LEU A 652 -22.18 28.21 10.79
C LEU A 652 -22.79 29.55 10.34
N LYS A 653 -24.12 29.55 10.10
CA LYS A 653 -24.87 30.73 9.67
C LYS A 653 -26.25 30.77 10.34
N GLY A 654 -26.85 31.97 10.43
CA GLY A 654 -28.21 32.15 10.93
C GLY A 654 -28.40 31.66 12.38
N GLU A 655 -29.51 30.97 12.63
CA GLU A 655 -29.87 30.45 13.96
C GLU A 655 -28.82 29.48 14.53
N ALA A 656 -28.21 28.64 13.68
CA ALA A 656 -27.17 27.71 14.13
C ALA A 656 -25.91 28.44 14.65
N LEU A 657 -25.56 29.59 14.07
CA LEU A 657 -24.45 30.42 14.55
C LEU A 657 -24.78 31.08 15.90
N LEU A 658 -26.02 31.57 16.06
CA LEU A 658 -26.47 32.16 17.32
C LEU A 658 -26.53 31.12 18.44
N SER A 659 -27.05 29.92 18.15
CA SER A 659 -27.05 28.76 19.06
C SER A 659 -25.63 28.39 19.49
N PHE A 660 -24.68 28.37 18.54
CA PHE A 660 -23.27 28.15 18.85
C PHE A 660 -22.68 29.24 19.75
N TYR A 661 -22.93 30.51 19.47
CA TYR A 661 -22.44 31.63 20.29
C TYR A 661 -22.99 31.62 21.72
N ALA A 662 -24.25 31.21 21.91
CA ALA A 662 -24.82 31.07 23.26
C ALA A 662 -24.01 30.04 24.09
N SER A 663 -23.76 28.86 23.55
CA SER A 663 -22.95 27.83 24.22
C SER A 663 -21.47 28.22 24.36
N ALA A 664 -20.91 28.94 23.38
CA ALA A 664 -19.54 29.45 23.45
C ALA A 664 -19.38 30.48 24.58
N LYS A 665 -20.40 31.33 24.81
CA LYS A 665 -20.40 32.29 25.91
C LYS A 665 -20.32 31.59 27.27
N GLU A 666 -21.13 30.55 27.48
CA GLU A 666 -21.07 29.76 28.72
C GLU A 666 -19.67 29.18 28.96
N THR A 667 -19.02 28.71 27.90
CA THR A 667 -17.64 28.18 27.97
C THR A 667 -16.61 29.27 28.33
N ILE A 668 -16.75 30.48 27.76
CA ILE A 668 -15.85 31.60 28.07
C ILE A 668 -16.03 32.06 29.53
N ASP A 669 -17.28 32.19 29.98
CA ASP A 669 -17.58 32.59 31.36
C ASP A 669 -17.04 31.54 32.35
N GLU A 670 -17.17 30.24 32.03
CA GLU A 670 -16.56 29.16 32.80
C GLU A 670 -15.02 29.27 32.81
N ALA A 671 -14.38 29.49 31.66
CA ALA A 671 -12.93 29.62 31.56
C ALA A 671 -12.39 30.77 32.42
N VAL A 672 -13.04 31.94 32.38
CA VAL A 672 -12.68 33.10 33.20
C VAL A 672 -12.83 32.79 34.69
N SER A 673 -13.93 32.13 35.10
CA SER A 673 -14.13 31.73 36.50
C SER A 673 -13.07 30.75 37.02
N ASN A 674 -12.43 29.99 36.12
CA ASN A 674 -11.34 29.06 36.41
C ASN A 674 -9.94 29.67 36.17
N GLY A 675 -9.85 30.99 35.99
CA GLY A 675 -8.59 31.71 35.86
C GLY A 675 -7.96 31.72 34.45
N CYS A 676 -8.69 31.28 33.42
CA CYS A 676 -8.25 31.33 32.02
C CYS A 676 -8.93 32.50 31.29
N ASN A 677 -8.37 33.71 31.42
CA ASN A 677 -8.90 34.92 30.80
C ASN A 677 -8.40 35.07 29.34
N PRO A 678 -9.28 35.09 28.32
CA PRO A 678 -8.88 35.21 26.92
C PRO A 678 -8.15 36.52 26.57
N ASP A 679 -8.40 37.63 27.29
CA ASP A 679 -7.71 38.91 27.06
C ASP A 679 -6.28 38.95 27.66
N GLU A 680 -5.92 37.98 28.52
CA GLU A 680 -4.66 37.97 29.29
C GLU A 680 -3.76 36.77 28.95
N LEU A 681 -4.06 36.02 27.88
CA LEU A 681 -3.27 34.84 27.49
C LEU A 681 -1.85 35.23 27.05
N SER A 682 -0.85 34.56 27.62
CA SER A 682 0.54 34.63 27.19
C SER A 682 0.85 33.52 26.20
N LEU A 683 0.84 33.84 24.90
CA LEU A 683 1.07 32.89 23.80
C LEU A 683 2.44 33.11 23.13
N HIS A 684 2.99 32.05 22.53
CA HIS A 684 4.17 32.17 21.66
C HIS A 684 3.91 33.19 20.53
N PRO A 685 4.90 34.01 20.10
CA PRO A 685 4.69 35.10 19.15
C PRO A 685 3.92 34.70 17.87
N ASP A 686 4.26 33.54 17.30
CA ASP A 686 3.60 33.01 16.08
C ASP A 686 2.11 32.70 16.30
N LEU A 687 1.75 32.20 17.48
CA LEU A 687 0.36 31.91 17.86
C LEU A 687 -0.38 33.17 18.29
N ASN A 688 0.31 34.09 18.96
CA ASN A 688 -0.28 35.33 19.45
C ASN A 688 -0.78 36.20 18.29
N ASP A 689 -0.03 36.30 17.18
CA ASP A 689 -0.47 37.07 16.01
C ASP A 689 -1.79 36.54 15.45
N TYR A 690 -1.91 35.21 15.28
CA TYR A 690 -3.15 34.57 14.86
C TYR A 690 -4.27 34.78 15.88
N TYR A 691 -3.98 34.59 17.17
CA TYR A 691 -4.96 34.73 18.24
C TYR A 691 -5.55 36.14 18.28
N GLN A 692 -4.71 37.17 18.24
CA GLN A 692 -5.14 38.58 18.28
C GLN A 692 -5.92 38.98 17.02
N LYS A 693 -5.57 38.43 15.84
CA LYS A 693 -6.22 38.75 14.57
C LYS A 693 -7.54 38.02 14.33
N PHE A 694 -7.67 36.78 14.79
CA PHE A 694 -8.77 35.90 14.38
C PHE A 694 -9.59 35.37 15.57
N VAL A 695 -8.94 34.97 16.66
CA VAL A 695 -9.62 34.32 17.80
C VAL A 695 -10.26 35.35 18.73
N LEU A 696 -9.46 36.30 19.23
CA LEU A 696 -9.91 37.29 20.20
C LEU A 696 -11.06 38.19 19.69
N PRO A 697 -11.10 38.61 18.41
CA PRO A 697 -12.24 39.35 17.88
C PRO A 697 -13.55 38.55 17.94
N ILE A 698 -13.53 37.25 17.68
CA ILE A 698 -14.71 36.38 17.78
C ILE A 698 -15.16 36.27 19.24
N ILE A 699 -14.23 36.06 20.16
CA ILE A 699 -14.52 36.04 21.61
C ILE A 699 -15.21 37.33 22.04
N ARG A 700 -14.68 38.49 21.61
CA ARG A 700 -15.27 39.81 21.93
C ARG A 700 -16.66 40.01 21.34
N VAL A 701 -16.95 39.42 20.18
CA VAL A 701 -18.32 39.39 19.64
C VAL A 701 -19.23 38.56 20.53
N ILE A 702 -18.78 37.35 20.91
CA ILE A 702 -19.54 36.40 21.75
C ILE A 702 -19.84 37.01 23.13
N THR A 703 -18.90 37.73 23.72
CA THR A 703 -19.04 38.34 25.05
C THR A 703 -19.63 39.76 25.01
N SER A 704 -19.98 40.29 23.83
CA SER A 704 -20.50 41.65 23.71
C SER A 704 -21.88 41.80 24.37
N PRO A 705 -22.17 42.96 25.00
CA PRO A 705 -23.50 43.25 25.54
C PRO A 705 -24.60 43.18 24.46
N SER A 706 -24.31 43.66 23.25
CA SER A 706 -25.26 43.67 22.13
C SER A 706 -25.64 42.27 21.65
N LEU A 707 -24.70 41.31 21.62
CA LEU A 707 -25.07 39.92 21.31
C LEU A 707 -25.88 39.29 22.45
N SER A 708 -25.59 39.64 23.70
CA SER A 708 -26.36 39.17 24.86
C SER A 708 -27.83 39.62 24.79
N GLU A 709 -28.08 40.84 24.33
CA GLU A 709 -29.43 41.38 24.05
C GLU A 709 -30.11 40.65 22.88
N ILE A 710 -29.38 40.38 21.80
CA ILE A 710 -29.90 39.63 20.64
C ILE A 710 -30.27 38.20 21.04
N LEU A 711 -29.41 37.50 21.77
CA LEU A 711 -29.66 36.15 22.26
C LEU A 711 -30.88 36.14 23.19
N ALA A 712 -30.98 37.09 24.13
CA ALA A 712 -32.14 37.22 25.02
C ALA A 712 -33.46 37.46 24.26
N ALA A 713 -33.43 38.27 23.19
CA ALA A 713 -34.61 38.54 22.35
C ALA A 713 -35.06 37.32 21.53
N VAL A 714 -34.11 36.52 21.04
CA VAL A 714 -34.38 35.27 20.30
C VAL A 714 -35.01 34.23 21.23
N THR A 715 -34.46 34.01 22.43
CA THR A 715 -34.98 33.06 23.42
C THR A 715 -36.37 33.47 23.93
N ALA A 716 -36.63 34.78 24.06
CA ALA A 716 -37.95 35.29 24.43
C ALA A 716 -39.03 35.03 23.35
N ASN A 717 -38.65 34.98 22.07
CA ASN A 717 -39.58 34.72 20.97
C ASN A 717 -39.94 33.23 20.82
N GLU A 718 -39.05 32.30 21.20
CA GLU A 718 -39.34 30.86 21.22
C GLU A 718 -40.31 30.44 22.35
N SER A 719 -40.50 31.29 23.36
CA SER A 719 -41.39 31.04 24.50
C SER A 719 -42.88 31.36 24.26
N LYS A 720 -43.26 31.83 23.06
CA LYS A 720 -44.68 32.04 22.70
C LYS A 720 -45.29 30.76 22.08
N PRO A 721 -46.49 30.34 22.51
CA PRO A 721 -47.10 29.11 22.01
C PRO A 721 -47.50 29.24 20.53
N LYS A 722 -47.22 28.19 19.74
CA LYS A 722 -47.69 28.05 18.36
C LYS A 722 -49.22 27.83 18.32
N GLY A 723 -49.91 28.67 17.56
CA GLY A 723 -51.32 28.58 17.16
C GLY A 723 -51.89 30.00 17.03
N THR A 724 -52.38 30.48 15.89
CA THR A 724 -53.40 29.91 14.99
C THR A 724 -53.27 30.49 13.57
N GLU A 725 -53.58 29.68 12.55
CA GLU A 725 -53.78 30.11 11.16
C GLU A 725 -54.99 31.04 11.03
N ILE A 726 -54.88 32.14 10.26
CA ILE A 726 -56.00 32.73 9.49
C ILE A 726 -55.50 33.31 8.15
N ALA A 727 -56.01 32.68 7.08
CA ALA A 727 -56.33 33.08 5.69
C ALA A 727 -55.62 34.25 4.97
N MET A 728 -55.22 33.95 3.72
CA MET A 728 -54.90 34.90 2.64
C MET A 728 -56.15 35.61 2.08
N PRO A 729 -55.96 36.80 1.47
CA PRO A 729 -56.55 37.09 0.16
C PRO A 729 -55.49 37.46 -0.89
N GLU A 730 -55.75 37.02 -2.12
CA GLU A 730 -55.02 37.31 -3.36
C GLU A 730 -54.94 38.80 -3.69
N MET A 731 -53.87 39.24 -4.37
CA MET A 731 -53.98 40.16 -5.52
C MET A 731 -52.74 40.12 -6.44
N ALA A 732 -53.01 40.40 -7.71
CA ALA A 732 -52.27 40.08 -8.94
C ALA A 732 -51.08 41.03 -9.26
N PRO A 733 -50.28 40.76 -10.32
CA PRO A 733 -48.93 41.28 -10.51
C PRO A 733 -48.91 42.62 -11.26
N VAL A 734 -47.93 43.50 -10.97
CA VAL A 734 -47.59 44.65 -11.83
C VAL A 734 -46.08 44.89 -11.86
N GLU A 735 -45.52 44.84 -13.06
CA GLU A 735 -44.20 45.32 -13.43
C GLU A 735 -44.19 46.84 -13.74
N ASN A 736 -43.03 47.44 -13.49
CA ASN A 736 -42.33 48.49 -14.25
C ASN A 736 -42.57 50.00 -13.97
N LYS A 737 -41.43 50.61 -13.57
CA LYS A 737 -40.80 51.89 -13.96
C LYS A 737 -40.88 53.13 -13.03
N VAL A 738 -39.68 53.50 -12.54
CA VAL A 738 -38.97 54.82 -12.61
C VAL A 738 -39.71 56.01 -11.92
N THR A 739 -39.21 56.75 -10.92
CA THR A 739 -37.88 57.39 -10.72
C THR A 739 -37.75 57.99 -9.31
N SER A 740 -36.50 58.01 -8.81
CA SER A 740 -35.82 59.00 -7.95
C SER A 740 -36.43 59.47 -6.62
N LEU A 741 -35.71 59.18 -5.52
CA LEU A 741 -34.99 60.19 -4.74
C LEU A 741 -33.96 59.51 -3.79
N THR A 742 -32.69 59.56 -4.23
CA THR A 742 -31.45 59.74 -3.45
C THR A 742 -31.29 59.07 -2.08
N THR A 743 -30.63 57.91 -2.07
CA THR A 743 -29.79 57.42 -0.97
C THR A 743 -28.31 57.64 -1.33
N PRO A 744 -27.48 58.22 -0.46
CA PRO A 744 -26.05 58.31 -0.70
C PRO A 744 -25.43 56.91 -0.64
N SER A 745 -24.62 56.65 -1.67
CA SER A 745 -23.75 55.51 -1.87
C SER A 745 -22.90 55.14 -0.65
N LEU A 746 -22.93 53.87 -0.26
CA LEU A 746 -21.80 53.16 0.32
C LEU A 746 -21.77 51.73 -0.23
N SER A 747 -21.69 51.65 -1.56
CA SER A 747 -20.94 50.59 -2.22
C SER A 747 -19.56 51.17 -2.57
N VAL A 748 -18.56 50.29 -2.72
CA VAL A 748 -17.15 50.55 -3.02
C VAL A 748 -16.27 50.76 -1.77
N LYS A 749 -15.74 49.65 -1.24
CA LYS A 749 -14.28 49.35 -1.08
C LYS A 749 -14.06 48.10 -0.21
N PHE A 750 -14.14 46.93 -0.83
CA PHE A 750 -13.40 45.75 -0.37
C PHE A 750 -12.71 44.99 -1.53
N THR A 751 -13.06 45.34 -2.77
CA THR A 751 -12.44 44.83 -4.00
C THR A 751 -11.35 45.75 -4.58
N GLU A 752 -10.91 46.78 -3.84
CA GLU A 752 -9.86 47.73 -4.28
C GLU A 752 -8.62 47.77 -3.35
N PHE A 753 -8.37 46.72 -2.56
CA PHE A 753 -7.16 46.64 -1.72
C PHE A 753 -6.05 45.74 -2.31
N LEU A 754 -6.19 45.24 -3.54
CA LEU A 754 -5.25 44.25 -4.11
C LEU A 754 -4.57 44.66 -5.42
N ASN A 755 -4.45 45.95 -5.73
CA ASN A 755 -3.63 46.38 -6.88
C ASN A 755 -2.43 47.24 -6.47
N LEU A 756 -1.43 46.56 -5.90
CA LEU A 756 -0.03 46.61 -6.35
C LEU A 756 0.50 45.19 -6.21
N ASP A 757 0.81 44.55 -7.34
CA ASP A 757 1.42 43.21 -7.50
C ASP A 757 2.64 43.05 -6.58
N PRO A 758 2.52 42.30 -5.46
CA PRO A 758 3.65 41.81 -4.67
C PRO A 758 4.04 40.39 -5.11
N HIS A 759 3.26 39.79 -6.01
CA HIS A 759 3.24 38.36 -6.30
C HIS A 759 4.38 37.94 -7.22
N PHE A 760 5.03 38.85 -7.94
CA PHE A 760 6.15 38.40 -8.77
C PHE A 760 7.29 37.71 -7.96
N PHE A 761 7.50 38.07 -6.69
CA PHE A 761 8.46 37.38 -5.82
C PHE A 761 7.82 36.42 -4.82
N THR A 762 6.60 36.66 -4.36
CA THR A 762 5.86 35.73 -3.48
C THR A 762 5.42 34.47 -4.22
N GLU A 763 5.19 34.54 -5.54
CA GLU A 763 4.82 33.40 -6.39
C GLU A 763 6.04 32.53 -6.75
N ILE A 764 7.25 33.11 -6.79
CA ILE A 764 8.52 32.37 -6.81
C ILE A 764 8.77 31.65 -5.47
N GLU A 765 8.44 32.31 -4.36
CA GLU A 765 8.52 31.76 -3.00
C GLU A 765 7.50 30.60 -2.80
N TYR A 766 6.33 30.69 -3.45
CA TYR A 766 5.21 29.75 -3.32
C TYR A 766 5.26 28.53 -4.28
N LEU A 767 5.86 28.66 -5.48
CA LEU A 767 5.85 27.61 -6.50
C LEU A 767 7.14 26.79 -6.61
N SER A 768 8.25 27.21 -6.00
CA SER A 768 9.55 26.52 -6.15
C SER A 768 10.06 25.83 -4.88
N GLY A 769 9.57 26.18 -3.69
CA GLY A 769 10.09 25.67 -2.42
C GLY A 769 11.57 25.98 -2.15
N ARG A 770 12.20 26.86 -2.96
CA ARG A 770 13.66 27.11 -2.96
C ARG A 770 13.97 28.58 -2.71
N ARG A 771 13.88 28.96 -1.44
CA ARG A 771 14.07 30.34 -0.94
C ARG A 771 15.46 30.90 -1.29
N GLU A 772 16.44 30.03 -1.46
CA GLU A 772 17.82 30.32 -1.82
C GLU A 772 18.00 30.92 -3.22
N LEU A 773 17.04 30.74 -4.14
CA LEU A 773 17.12 31.26 -5.51
C LEU A 773 16.60 32.70 -5.63
N ILE A 774 15.87 33.19 -4.63
CA ILE A 774 15.23 34.51 -4.63
C ILE A 774 16.23 35.67 -4.76
N PRO A 775 17.35 35.72 -4.00
CA PRO A 775 18.34 36.79 -4.16
C PRO A 775 18.99 36.80 -5.55
N VAL A 776 19.11 35.62 -6.17
CA VAL A 776 19.75 35.43 -7.47
C VAL A 776 18.84 35.88 -8.60
N VAL A 777 17.55 35.50 -8.57
CA VAL A 777 16.56 35.92 -9.56
C VAL A 777 16.29 37.42 -9.43
N LYS A 778 16.17 37.94 -8.20
CA LYS A 778 15.95 39.36 -7.93
C LYS A 778 17.12 40.23 -8.42
N SER A 779 18.36 39.85 -8.11
CA SER A 779 19.56 40.56 -8.59
C SER A 779 19.69 40.54 -10.12
N ALA A 780 19.27 39.45 -10.78
CA ALA A 780 19.24 39.38 -12.24
C ALA A 780 18.21 40.33 -12.87
N TYR A 781 17.09 40.60 -12.19
CA TYR A 781 16.05 41.55 -12.62
C TYR A 781 16.40 43.00 -12.29
N ASP A 782 16.80 43.29 -11.05
CA ASP A 782 16.95 44.65 -10.52
C ASP A 782 18.29 45.30 -10.91
N GLU A 783 19.37 44.52 -10.85
CA GLU A 783 20.74 45.00 -11.06
C GLU A 783 21.35 44.49 -12.35
N SER A 784 20.60 43.68 -13.11
CA SER A 784 21.06 43.17 -14.40
C SER A 784 22.30 42.26 -14.30
N ASP A 785 22.58 41.68 -13.12
CA ASP A 785 23.74 40.81 -12.86
C ASP A 785 23.44 39.32 -13.05
N LEU A 786 23.86 38.77 -14.18
CA LEU A 786 23.65 37.36 -14.54
C LEU A 786 24.72 36.40 -13.99
N ARG A 787 25.75 36.89 -13.31
CA ARG A 787 26.88 36.05 -12.85
C ARG A 787 26.45 35.05 -11.78
N ASN A 788 25.53 35.43 -10.91
CA ASN A 788 25.01 34.54 -9.86
C ASN A 788 24.05 33.49 -10.44
N LEU A 789 23.28 33.85 -11.47
CA LEU A 789 22.43 32.92 -12.20
C LEU A 789 23.24 31.77 -12.82
N LEU A 790 24.36 32.08 -13.48
CA LEU A 790 25.24 31.08 -14.11
C LEU A 790 26.03 30.21 -13.11
N LYS A 791 26.04 30.61 -11.84
CA LYS A 791 26.63 29.84 -10.74
C LYS A 791 25.65 28.86 -10.10
N LEU A 792 24.38 28.85 -10.48
CA LEU A 792 23.43 27.85 -9.98
C LEU A 792 23.74 26.45 -10.53
N HIS A 793 23.35 25.39 -9.81
CA HIS A 793 23.33 24.02 -10.32
C HIS A 793 22.31 23.88 -11.47
N ASP A 794 22.40 22.84 -12.28
CA ASP A 794 21.73 22.80 -13.59
C ASP A 794 20.21 22.92 -13.51
N ALA A 795 19.54 22.16 -12.64
CA ALA A 795 18.09 22.27 -12.45
C ALA A 795 17.68 23.65 -11.91
N ASP A 796 18.41 24.19 -10.93
CA ASP A 796 18.14 25.50 -10.33
C ASP A 796 18.36 26.65 -11.30
N PHE A 797 19.37 26.51 -12.16
CA PHE A 797 19.62 27.42 -13.27
C PHE A 797 18.43 27.42 -14.24
N ILE A 798 17.90 26.26 -14.63
CA ILE A 798 16.74 26.20 -15.53
C ILE A 798 15.50 26.81 -14.88
N HIS A 799 15.21 26.49 -13.62
CA HIS A 799 14.11 27.11 -12.89
C HIS A 799 14.27 28.64 -12.82
N ALA A 800 15.45 29.13 -12.46
CA ALA A 800 15.70 30.55 -12.36
C ALA A 800 15.62 31.26 -13.72
N VAL A 801 16.06 30.63 -14.81
CA VAL A 801 15.96 31.19 -16.17
C VAL A 801 14.52 31.24 -16.68
N TYR A 802 13.69 30.24 -16.36
CA TYR A 802 12.26 30.25 -16.68
C TYR A 802 11.55 31.41 -15.99
N TRP A 803 11.88 31.67 -14.72
CA TRP A 803 11.35 32.85 -14.01
C TRP A 803 11.88 34.17 -14.56
N VAL A 804 13.17 34.25 -14.95
CA VAL A 804 13.78 35.45 -15.50
C VAL A 804 13.29 35.80 -16.91
N LEU A 805 13.01 34.81 -17.76
CA LEU A 805 12.67 35.06 -19.18
C LEU A 805 11.20 34.79 -19.52
N LEU A 806 10.58 33.81 -18.85
CA LEU A 806 9.24 33.33 -19.19
C LEU A 806 8.17 33.66 -18.12
N ARG A 807 8.59 34.12 -16.93
CA ARG A 807 7.71 34.52 -15.80
C ARG A 807 6.77 33.41 -15.29
N ARG A 808 7.22 32.16 -15.32
CA ARG A 808 6.50 31.02 -14.74
C ARG A 808 7.47 29.93 -14.28
N ALA A 809 6.94 28.97 -13.52
CA ALA A 809 7.68 27.76 -13.21
C ALA A 809 7.99 26.95 -14.48
N ALA A 810 9.16 26.32 -14.50
CA ALA A 810 9.47 25.32 -15.50
C ALA A 810 8.52 24.13 -15.33
N ASP A 811 7.76 23.84 -16.37
CA ASP A 811 6.98 22.61 -16.45
C ASP A 811 7.91 21.38 -16.49
N PRO A 812 7.43 20.19 -16.11
CA PRO A 812 8.27 18.99 -16.02
C PRO A 812 9.02 18.65 -17.32
N ASP A 813 8.38 18.84 -18.48
CA ASP A 813 8.96 18.56 -19.78
C ASP A 813 10.05 19.57 -20.16
N GLY A 814 9.80 20.86 -19.93
CA GLY A 814 10.78 21.93 -20.11
C GLY A 814 11.98 21.78 -19.19
N LEU A 815 11.74 21.52 -17.89
CA LEU A 815 12.80 21.29 -16.91
C LEU A 815 13.68 20.11 -17.32
N ARG A 816 13.07 18.97 -17.69
CA ARG A 816 13.78 17.78 -18.15
C ARG A 816 14.56 18.07 -19.43
N HIS A 817 13.91 18.66 -20.43
CA HIS A 817 14.52 18.96 -21.73
C HIS A 817 15.77 19.83 -21.62
N TYR A 818 15.69 20.97 -20.93
CA TYR A 818 16.83 21.88 -20.83
C TYR A 818 17.91 21.39 -19.86
N THR A 819 17.55 20.60 -18.84
CA THR A 819 18.55 19.94 -17.97
C THR A 819 19.31 18.86 -18.73
N ASP A 820 18.65 18.08 -19.59
CA ASP A 820 19.31 17.06 -20.41
C ASP A 820 20.23 17.70 -21.47
N LEU A 821 19.88 18.87 -22.02
CA LEU A 821 20.80 19.63 -22.87
C LEU A 821 22.06 20.10 -22.14
N LEU A 822 21.94 20.55 -20.88
CA LEU A 822 23.10 20.91 -20.05
C LEU A 822 23.98 19.68 -19.76
N ARG A 823 23.37 18.53 -19.46
CA ARG A 823 24.08 17.24 -19.27
C ARG A 823 24.77 16.75 -20.54
N ALA A 824 24.20 17.04 -21.70
CA ALA A 824 24.80 16.77 -23.01
C ALA A 824 25.92 17.76 -23.39
N GLY A 825 26.28 18.69 -22.49
CA GLY A 825 27.41 19.61 -22.66
C GLY A 825 27.08 20.95 -23.32
N ILE A 826 25.79 21.27 -23.54
CA ILE A 826 25.38 22.59 -24.02
C ILE A 826 25.61 23.63 -22.92
N ALA A 827 26.21 24.78 -23.24
CA ALA A 827 26.51 25.78 -22.23
C ALA A 827 25.25 26.53 -21.77
N LYS A 828 25.20 26.88 -20.48
CA LYS A 828 24.13 27.70 -19.87
C LYS A 828 23.83 29.00 -20.63
N ALA A 829 24.85 29.64 -21.19
CA ALA A 829 24.67 30.84 -22.01
C ALA A 829 23.87 30.58 -23.30
N ASP A 830 24.02 29.40 -23.90
CA ASP A 830 23.31 29.01 -25.13
C ASP A 830 21.85 28.63 -24.81
N ILE A 831 21.59 28.06 -23.62
CA ILE A 831 20.23 27.83 -23.12
C ILE A 831 19.50 29.16 -22.85
N LEU A 832 20.19 30.13 -22.24
CA LEU A 832 19.68 31.51 -22.07
C LEU A 832 19.32 32.16 -23.40
N GLU A 833 20.18 32.06 -24.43
CA GLU A 833 19.90 32.63 -25.74
C GLU A 833 18.68 31.96 -26.41
N ARG A 834 18.53 30.64 -26.29
CA ARG A 834 17.40 29.86 -26.83
C ARG A 834 16.07 30.23 -26.17
N LEU A 835 16.02 30.26 -24.85
CA LEU A 835 14.81 30.61 -24.11
C LEU A 835 14.42 32.08 -24.33
N ARG A 836 15.40 32.97 -24.45
CA ARG A 836 15.18 34.40 -24.72
C ARG A 836 14.51 34.67 -26.07
N ILE A 837 14.87 33.94 -27.12
CA ILE A 837 14.31 34.16 -28.46
C ILE A 837 12.99 33.45 -28.71
N SER A 838 12.50 32.67 -27.73
CA SER A 838 11.20 32.00 -27.79
C SER A 838 10.05 32.99 -27.98
N GLY A 839 8.96 32.54 -28.61
CA GLY A 839 7.76 33.36 -28.79
C GLY A 839 7.15 33.82 -27.46
N GLU A 840 7.24 32.95 -26.45
CA GLU A 840 6.78 33.21 -25.09
C GLU A 840 7.56 34.34 -24.42
N ALA A 841 8.90 34.30 -24.44
CA ALA A 841 9.73 35.38 -23.90
C ALA A 841 9.49 36.73 -24.58
N LYS A 842 9.27 36.73 -25.91
CA LYS A 842 8.93 37.96 -26.67
C LYS A 842 7.56 38.54 -26.30
N GLY A 843 6.60 37.68 -25.96
CA GLY A 843 5.26 38.08 -25.50
C GLY A 843 5.26 38.81 -24.16
N ASN A 844 6.24 38.52 -23.30
CA ASN A 844 6.36 39.09 -21.94
C ASN A 844 6.96 40.51 -21.88
N LYS A 845 7.41 41.08 -23.01
CA LYS A 845 7.89 42.48 -23.16
C LYS A 845 8.96 42.93 -22.14
N ILE A 846 9.79 42.03 -21.63
CA ILE A 846 10.87 42.36 -20.69
C ILE A 846 12.03 43.04 -21.45
N PRO A 847 12.55 44.21 -21.01
CA PRO A 847 13.72 44.83 -21.63
C PRO A 847 14.98 44.00 -21.35
N PHE A 848 15.67 43.55 -22.40
CA PHE A 848 16.79 42.62 -22.30
C PHE A 848 18.18 43.27 -22.37
N GLU A 849 18.30 44.59 -22.14
CA GLU A 849 19.52 45.37 -22.43
C GLU A 849 20.78 44.84 -21.70
N ALA A 850 20.59 44.34 -20.48
CA ALA A 850 21.63 43.69 -19.67
C ALA A 850 22.08 42.32 -20.17
N LEU A 851 21.10 41.48 -20.52
CA LEU A 851 21.33 40.17 -21.13
C LEU A 851 21.97 40.34 -22.51
N ASP A 852 21.58 41.37 -23.25
CA ASP A 852 22.18 41.77 -24.51
C ASP A 852 23.63 42.26 -24.32
N ALA A 853 23.94 43.05 -23.30
CA ALA A 853 25.31 43.46 -22.98
C ALA A 853 26.20 42.26 -22.58
N TYR A 854 25.65 41.31 -21.82
CA TYR A 854 26.33 40.07 -21.42
C TYR A 854 26.59 39.13 -22.60
N LEU A 855 25.57 38.87 -23.43
CA LEU A 855 25.70 38.03 -24.64
C LEU A 855 26.58 38.69 -25.70
N ARG A 856 26.59 40.04 -25.81
CA ARG A 856 27.53 40.79 -26.68
C ARG A 856 28.97 40.68 -26.19
N LYS A 857 29.23 40.79 -24.88
CA LYS A 857 30.56 40.54 -24.29
C LYS A 857 31.01 39.08 -24.52
N GLY A 858 30.11 38.11 -24.42
CA GLY A 858 30.39 36.69 -24.73
C GLY A 858 30.70 36.41 -26.21
N LYS A 859 30.10 37.16 -27.15
CA LYS A 859 30.40 37.07 -28.59
C LYS A 859 31.78 37.63 -28.96
N ILE A 860 32.29 38.63 -28.24
CA ILE A 860 33.65 39.17 -28.44
C ILE A 860 34.73 38.11 -28.14
N PHE A 861 34.51 37.24 -27.16
CA PHE A 861 35.43 36.13 -26.82
C PHE A 861 35.21 34.83 -27.62
N ARG A 862 34.16 34.78 -28.47
CA ARG A 862 33.87 33.65 -29.37
C ARG A 862 34.31 33.90 -30.82
N THR A 863 34.90 35.06 -31.14
CA THR A 863 35.55 35.27 -32.43
C THR A 863 36.91 34.54 -32.47
N PRO A 864 37.23 33.79 -33.53
CA PRO A 864 38.49 33.04 -33.64
C PRO A 864 39.74 33.90 -33.43
N LEU A 865 39.68 35.18 -33.82
CA LEU A 865 40.78 36.15 -33.75
C LEU A 865 41.20 36.50 -32.31
N MET A 866 40.25 36.61 -31.38
CA MET A 866 40.55 36.91 -29.96
C MET A 866 41.06 35.68 -29.19
N ARG A 867 40.63 34.47 -29.57
CA ARG A 867 41.22 33.21 -29.07
C ARG A 867 42.70 33.10 -29.47
N LEU A 868 43.05 33.55 -30.67
CA LEU A 868 44.42 33.61 -31.15
C LEU A 868 45.25 34.64 -30.36
N LEU A 869 44.74 35.86 -30.14
CA LEU A 869 45.43 36.91 -29.37
C LEU A 869 45.70 36.52 -27.91
N ILE A 870 44.77 35.84 -27.24
CA ILE A 870 44.92 35.37 -25.85
C ILE A 870 45.91 34.20 -25.77
N SER A 871 46.06 33.40 -26.82
CA SER A 871 47.07 32.31 -26.87
C SER A 871 48.52 32.78 -27.02
N ILE A 872 48.75 34.06 -27.36
CA ILE A 872 50.08 34.61 -27.67
C ILE A 872 50.59 35.56 -26.54
N LEU A 873 49.71 36.00 -25.63
CA LEU A 873 50.11 36.89 -24.53
C LEU A 873 50.59 36.09 -23.30
N PRO A 874 51.79 36.39 -22.75
CA PRO A 874 52.35 35.69 -21.60
C PRO A 874 51.82 36.29 -20.29
N ILE A 875 50.51 36.15 -20.04
CA ILE A 875 49.93 36.47 -18.71
C ILE A 875 49.09 35.28 -18.30
N ARG A 876 49.76 34.17 -17.95
CA ARG A 876 49.09 32.91 -17.59
C ARG A 876 48.87 32.73 -16.09
N ASN A 877 49.40 33.61 -15.22
CA ASN A 877 49.49 33.29 -13.80
C ASN A 877 48.65 34.13 -12.81
N GLU A 878 47.89 35.14 -13.24
CA GLU A 878 47.02 35.88 -12.29
C GLU A 878 45.52 35.72 -12.52
N PHE A 879 45.06 35.36 -13.72
CA PHE A 879 43.61 35.30 -14.01
C PHE A 879 42.98 33.91 -14.02
N VAL A 880 43.77 32.82 -14.01
CA VAL A 880 43.27 31.44 -14.08
C VAL A 880 42.95 30.85 -12.68
N GLY A 881 43.46 31.46 -11.61
CA GLY A 881 43.32 30.97 -10.23
C GLY A 881 41.91 31.07 -9.59
N LYS A 882 40.90 31.58 -10.30
CA LYS A 882 39.52 31.71 -9.77
C LYS A 882 38.43 31.03 -10.60
N VAL A 883 38.80 30.25 -11.63
CA VAL A 883 37.82 29.54 -12.49
C VAL A 883 38.00 28.00 -12.45
N GLN A 884 39.06 27.49 -11.84
CA GLN A 884 39.22 26.05 -11.56
C GLN A 884 38.80 25.70 -10.12
N SER A 885 37.50 25.64 -9.88
CA SER A 885 36.94 24.85 -8.76
C SER A 885 35.58 24.24 -9.12
N ARG A 886 35.34 23.98 -10.41
CA ARG A 886 34.10 23.37 -10.93
C ARG A 886 34.38 22.12 -11.76
N VAL A 887 35.00 21.09 -11.16
CA VAL A 887 34.96 19.69 -11.67
C VAL A 887 35.15 18.67 -10.52
N THR A 888 34.59 18.89 -9.32
CA THR A 888 34.86 17.96 -8.19
C THR A 888 33.69 17.50 -7.34
N GLU A 889 32.43 17.64 -7.80
CA GLU A 889 31.30 17.07 -7.04
C GLU A 889 30.26 16.28 -7.86
N ASN A 890 30.46 16.08 -9.16
CA ASN A 890 29.58 15.25 -9.99
C ASN A 890 30.26 13.98 -10.56
N SER A 891 31.35 13.51 -9.92
CA SER A 891 32.12 12.34 -10.40
C SER A 891 32.21 11.18 -9.40
N LEU A 892 31.39 11.15 -8.34
CA LEU A 892 31.36 10.04 -7.38
C LEU A 892 30.25 9.00 -7.65
N TYR A 893 29.44 9.15 -8.72
CA TYR A 893 28.44 8.16 -9.10
C TYR A 893 28.94 7.12 -10.13
N LEU A 894 30.23 7.13 -10.49
CA LEU A 894 30.82 6.15 -11.43
C LEU A 894 32.13 5.51 -10.94
N ILE A 895 32.47 5.62 -9.66
CA ILE A 895 33.56 4.87 -9.05
C ILE A 895 33.00 4.01 -7.92
N ASN A 896 32.31 2.93 -8.29
CA ASN A 896 32.17 1.77 -7.42
C ASN A 896 32.23 0.45 -8.20
N LYS A 897 33.15 0.41 -9.19
CA LYS A 897 33.52 -0.81 -9.94
C LYS A 897 34.96 -1.27 -9.65
N LYS A 898 35.54 -0.85 -8.52
CA LYS A 898 36.91 -1.18 -8.10
C LYS A 898 37.08 -1.47 -6.60
N LEU A 899 36.03 -1.96 -5.94
CA LEU A 899 36.09 -2.53 -4.58
C LEU A 899 35.75 -4.03 -4.53
N TYR A 900 35.88 -4.72 -5.68
CA TYR A 900 35.82 -6.18 -5.81
C TYR A 900 37.06 -6.71 -6.55
N SER A 901 38.24 -6.40 -6.00
CA SER A 901 39.49 -7.12 -6.30
C SER A 901 40.06 -7.67 -5.01
#